data_AF-A0A350DNN3-F1
#
_entry.id   AF-A0A350DNN3-F1
#
_cell.length_a   1.000
_cell.length_b   1.000
_cell.length_c   1.000
_cell.angle_alpha   90.00
_cell.angle_beta   90.00
_cell.angle_gamma   90.00
#
_symmetry.space_group_name_H-M   'P 1'
#
loop_
_entity.id
_entity.type
_entity.pdbx_description
1 polymer ?
#
loop_
_entity_poly.entity_id
_entity_poly.type
_entity_poly.pdbx_seq_one_letter_code
_entity_poly.pdbx_strand_id
1 'polypeptide(L)'
;MGNRGDADVSGCKNLNTIKGRHKLTVRHLNIRHFIFSISVIILSIVYLPAYAASHSANDNATINNQNETTAPISEAPENIVDYASQRIDKLKKEGVSVSALAEEVISPFEKKTEQQAGVLQGDSGLTGDYNESYYALNKLNVGLPPLSEPPNLSTPLATLEFFQSAVIKQQYDLAAYALNMNLIDEELQRNQAIELAKQLDFLLMEKKLYAFDKLPDRPDGLIEPPLGSNNSIQGIPRRSIQLGYIDYRDRRVPLHLERVRIDDSPPFWVFSAQTVANINKLYEQYQPAKFERYLPDWTKLKVFGIAIWEFIALFLFFFFTMGAGWLLSKAAGKLLNWYVLDKEGNRLATIHHNGVEDLVNKLTVPLTFTISFSAVYTLVSGGFPYLDALASSTRPIIWIGLVLSAMWLGTRAINFFANRYKDLQIENLSEEQFDKGRSRRTYVSIFRRVFIFVMILGGIWIGLSEFTNIDGLGKTLLTSAGIAGAVIGIAAQPILGNIIAGMQVAITQPVRIGDTVMMEGEWCTIEDLGYTYAVLKTWDERRLIVPMRHFITEIVENWSHTESHQISVIYLYVDYGANIEAIRQKYIELVKDSELWDSDTEPEMYTVSVTETTIKLRCSQASDSPLNAWLLECEVREQMLSYLYSEQKDYLPAERFIVKTET
;
A
#
# COMPACT_ATOMS: atom_id res chain seq x y z
N MET A 1 -58.53 7.46 73.69
CA MET A 1 -57.28 6.83 74.20
C MET A 1 -56.22 7.09 73.15
N GLY A 2 -55.16 7.88 73.33
CA GLY A 2 -54.54 8.49 74.48
C GLY A 2 -53.02 8.51 74.24
N ASN A 3 -52.45 9.72 74.12
CA ASN A 3 -51.03 10.13 74.17
C ASN A 3 -50.01 9.57 73.14
N ARG A 4 -49.28 10.40 72.38
CA ARG A 4 -48.24 11.42 72.71
C ARG A 4 -46.96 10.86 73.32
N GLY A 5 -45.83 11.20 72.69
CA GLY A 5 -44.48 11.02 73.22
C GLY A 5 -43.42 11.51 72.24
N ASP A 6 -43.36 12.82 72.02
CA ASP A 6 -42.17 13.52 71.51
C ASP A 6 -41.09 13.58 72.60
N ALA A 7 -39.82 13.50 72.21
CA ALA A 7 -38.68 14.03 72.97
C ALA A 7 -37.49 14.33 72.03
N ASP A 8 -37.38 15.62 71.64
CA ASP A 8 -36.23 16.53 71.86
C ASP A 8 -34.83 15.94 72.14
N VAL A 9 -33.67 16.53 71.79
CA VAL A 9 -33.21 17.71 71.04
C VAL A 9 -31.67 17.70 71.19
N SER A 10 -30.98 18.37 70.27
CA SER A 10 -29.63 18.97 70.40
C SER A 10 -28.36 18.13 70.19
N GLY A 11 -27.45 18.72 69.39
CA GLY A 11 -26.07 18.88 69.85
C GLY A 11 -24.95 18.48 68.88
N CYS A 12 -24.64 19.37 67.94
CA CYS A 12 -23.39 19.45 67.17
C CYS A 12 -22.11 18.97 67.90
N LYS A 13 -21.27 18.15 67.22
CA LYS A 13 -19.92 18.53 66.75
C LYS A 13 -19.13 17.36 66.12
N ASN A 14 -18.73 17.58 64.87
CA ASN A 14 -17.47 17.23 64.19
C ASN A 14 -16.93 15.78 64.22
N LEU A 15 -16.96 15.14 63.05
CA LEU A 15 -15.77 14.57 62.41
C LEU A 15 -15.98 14.48 60.89
N ASN A 16 -15.26 15.35 60.17
CA ASN A 16 -15.05 15.25 58.73
C ASN A 16 -14.37 13.93 58.37
N THR A 17 -14.88 13.19 57.39
CA THR A 17 -14.07 12.42 56.42
C THR A 17 -14.94 11.90 55.26
N ILE A 18 -14.97 12.70 54.19
CA ILE A 18 -14.85 12.31 52.78
C ILE A 18 -15.52 10.97 52.39
N LYS A 19 -16.76 11.05 51.88
CA LYS A 19 -17.39 9.98 51.09
C LYS A 19 -17.54 10.45 49.64
N GLY A 20 -16.43 10.43 48.91
CA GLY A 20 -16.41 10.66 47.47
C GLY A 20 -17.13 9.52 46.75
N ARG A 21 -18.30 9.80 46.17
CA ARG A 21 -18.92 8.92 45.16
C ARG A 21 -18.05 8.99 43.91
N HIS A 22 -17.30 7.93 43.62
CA HIS A 22 -16.75 7.71 42.28
C HIS A 22 -17.91 7.41 41.33
N LYS A 23 -18.47 8.46 40.70
CA LYS A 23 -19.10 8.34 39.38
C LYS A 23 -18.00 7.85 38.45
N LEU A 24 -18.02 6.57 38.08
CA LEU A 24 -17.28 6.06 36.94
C LEU A 24 -17.88 6.70 35.69
N THR A 25 -17.28 7.82 35.28
CA THR A 25 -17.49 8.44 33.98
C THR A 25 -17.06 7.44 32.93
N VAL A 26 -18.02 6.71 32.35
CA VAL A 26 -17.81 5.98 31.10
C VAL A 26 -17.46 7.06 30.07
N ARG A 27 -16.17 7.18 29.75
CA ARG A 27 -15.70 8.01 28.64
C ARG A 27 -16.44 7.51 27.41
N HIS A 28 -17.40 8.28 26.90
CA HIS A 28 -17.93 8.09 25.56
C HIS A 28 -16.71 8.08 24.63
N LEU A 29 -16.37 6.90 24.12
CA LEU A 29 -15.33 6.73 23.12
C LEU A 29 -15.78 7.59 21.95
N ASN A 30 -15.12 8.73 21.77
CA ASN A 30 -15.55 9.76 20.84
C ASN A 30 -15.35 9.20 19.43
N ILE A 31 -16.39 8.57 18.88
CA ILE A 31 -16.39 7.87 17.59
C ILE A 31 -15.89 8.80 16.48
N ARG A 32 -16.09 10.13 16.62
CA ARG A 32 -15.47 11.14 15.74
C ARG A 32 -13.94 11.06 15.71
N HIS A 33 -13.26 10.88 16.84
CA HIS A 33 -11.79 10.77 16.85
C HIS A 33 -11.30 9.42 16.31
N PHE A 34 -12.06 8.34 16.52
CA PHE A 34 -11.73 7.01 15.98
C PHE A 34 -11.94 6.95 14.46
N ILE A 35 -13.04 7.53 13.96
CA ILE A 35 -13.28 7.69 12.52
C ILE A 35 -12.26 8.64 11.93
N PHE A 36 -11.94 9.78 12.56
CA PHE A 36 -10.94 10.72 12.06
C PHE A 36 -9.53 10.11 12.00
N SER A 37 -9.14 9.30 13.00
CA SER A 37 -7.86 8.58 12.96
C SER A 37 -7.82 7.49 11.89
N ILE A 38 -8.91 6.76 11.68
CA ILE A 38 -9.04 5.80 10.56
C ILE A 38 -9.03 6.53 9.21
N SER A 39 -9.73 7.66 9.09
CA SER A 39 -9.74 8.50 7.88
C SER A 39 -8.35 9.04 7.60
N VAL A 40 -7.59 9.48 8.60
CA VAL A 40 -6.21 9.93 8.45
C VAL A 40 -5.29 8.78 8.04
N ILE A 41 -5.48 7.57 8.58
CA ILE A 41 -4.71 6.38 8.16
C ILE A 41 -5.05 5.98 6.73
N ILE A 42 -6.32 6.00 6.33
CA ILE A 42 -6.75 5.71 4.95
C ILE A 42 -6.27 6.80 4.00
N LEU A 43 -6.36 8.08 4.39
CA LEU A 43 -5.79 9.19 3.62
C LEU A 43 -4.29 8.99 3.47
N SER A 44 -3.57 8.58 4.51
CA SER A 44 -2.11 8.34 4.45
C SER A 44 -1.76 7.17 3.53
N ILE A 45 -2.53 6.08 3.56
CA ILE A 45 -2.33 4.89 2.70
C ILE A 45 -2.62 5.21 1.22
N VAL A 46 -3.53 6.15 0.93
CA VAL A 46 -3.84 6.58 -0.44
C VAL A 46 -2.92 7.72 -0.91
N TYR A 47 -2.53 8.64 -0.02
CA TYR A 47 -1.72 9.82 -0.34
C TYR A 47 -0.24 9.45 -0.52
N LEU A 48 0.33 8.53 0.26
CA LEU A 48 1.74 8.13 0.10
C LEU A 48 2.05 7.57 -1.31
N PRO A 49 1.26 6.63 -1.88
CA PRO A 49 1.51 6.13 -3.23
C PRO A 49 1.10 7.14 -4.32
N ALA A 50 0.08 7.97 -4.11
CA ALA A 50 -0.29 9.03 -5.06
C ALA A 50 0.75 10.17 -5.10
N TYR A 51 1.35 10.49 -3.96
CA TYR A 51 2.45 11.46 -3.83
C TYR A 51 3.76 10.92 -4.42
N ALA A 52 4.04 9.62 -4.23
CA ALA A 52 5.18 8.96 -4.89
C ALA A 52 5.00 8.83 -6.42
N ALA A 53 3.77 8.58 -6.88
CA ALA A 53 3.44 8.54 -8.31
C ALA A 53 3.43 9.93 -8.94
N SER A 54 3.00 10.97 -8.23
CA SER A 54 3.02 12.35 -8.74
C SER A 54 4.43 12.94 -8.74
N HIS A 55 5.29 12.63 -7.76
CA HIS A 55 6.70 13.05 -7.79
C HIS A 55 7.52 12.33 -8.87
N SER A 56 7.30 11.03 -9.08
CA SER A 56 7.96 10.31 -10.19
C SER A 56 7.47 10.74 -11.58
N ALA A 57 6.22 11.22 -11.68
CA ALA A 57 5.70 11.84 -12.90
C ALA A 57 6.20 13.29 -13.09
N ASN A 58 6.33 14.07 -12.01
CA ASN A 58 6.84 15.45 -12.09
C ASN A 58 8.34 15.49 -12.39
N ASP A 59 9.16 14.60 -11.82
CA ASP A 59 10.60 14.56 -12.13
C ASP A 59 10.86 14.24 -13.61
N ASN A 60 9.99 13.44 -14.22
CA ASN A 60 10.05 13.14 -15.66
C ASN A 60 9.45 14.24 -16.55
N ALA A 61 8.57 15.09 -16.02
CA ALA A 61 7.98 16.23 -16.75
C ALA A 61 8.82 17.51 -16.64
N THR A 62 9.57 17.71 -15.54
CA THR A 62 10.39 18.91 -15.32
C THR A 62 11.68 18.89 -16.15
N ILE A 63 12.17 17.70 -16.55
CA ILE A 63 13.36 17.55 -17.40
C ILE A 63 13.09 17.97 -18.86
N ASN A 64 11.83 18.02 -19.31
CA ASN A 64 11.50 18.28 -20.72
C ASN A 64 11.11 19.74 -21.05
N ASN A 65 11.04 20.67 -20.08
CA ASN A 65 10.45 22.00 -20.32
C ASN A 65 11.28 23.21 -19.83
N GLN A 66 12.60 23.08 -19.67
CA GLN A 66 13.47 24.24 -19.38
C GLN A 66 14.66 24.30 -20.33
N ASN A 67 14.37 24.63 -21.59
CA ASN A 67 15.33 25.29 -22.47
C ASN A 67 14.67 26.57 -22.97
N GLU A 68 14.87 27.65 -22.23
CA GLU A 68 14.96 29.05 -22.66
C GLU A 68 14.71 29.95 -21.45
N THR A 69 15.76 30.62 -20.96
CA THR A 69 15.84 32.08 -20.69
C THR A 69 17.01 32.35 -19.73
N THR A 70 17.83 33.33 -20.12
CA THR A 70 19.11 33.78 -19.59
C THR A 70 19.01 34.47 -18.21
N ALA A 71 19.93 34.18 -17.27
CA ALA A 71 20.30 35.08 -16.15
C ALA A 71 21.69 34.75 -15.53
N PRO A 72 22.37 35.69 -14.83
CA PRO A 72 23.83 35.69 -14.66
C PRO A 72 24.39 35.51 -13.22
N ILE A 73 25.67 35.07 -13.17
CA ILE A 73 26.79 35.38 -12.22
C ILE A 73 26.86 34.69 -10.82
N SER A 74 27.89 33.82 -10.72
CA SER A 74 28.93 33.64 -9.66
C SER A 74 28.56 33.22 -8.23
N GLU A 75 28.65 31.91 -7.97
CA GLU A 75 29.05 31.33 -6.67
C GLU A 75 29.93 30.06 -6.91
N ALA A 76 30.81 29.74 -5.96
CA ALA A 76 31.78 28.63 -6.05
C ALA A 76 31.07 27.25 -6.01
N PRO A 77 31.53 26.24 -6.78
CA PRO A 77 30.76 25.02 -6.97
C PRO A 77 30.81 24.09 -5.74
N GLU A 78 29.65 23.78 -5.16
CA GLU A 78 29.51 22.89 -4.00
C GLU A 78 29.55 21.39 -4.37
N ASN A 79 29.47 21.03 -5.66
CA ASN A 79 29.50 19.63 -6.10
C ASN A 79 30.25 19.43 -7.45
N ILE A 80 30.77 18.23 -7.68
CA ILE A 80 31.56 17.85 -8.87
C ILE A 80 30.74 18.02 -10.16
N VAL A 81 29.42 17.81 -10.09
CA VAL A 81 28.52 18.01 -11.22
C VAL A 81 28.41 19.50 -11.59
N ASP A 82 28.40 20.40 -10.61
CA ASP A 82 28.41 21.85 -10.84
C ASP A 82 29.77 22.39 -11.30
N TYR A 83 30.86 21.78 -10.85
CA TYR A 83 32.18 22.08 -11.40
C TYR A 83 32.28 21.67 -12.87
N ALA A 84 31.74 20.49 -13.22
CA ALA A 84 31.74 20.00 -14.59
C ALA A 84 30.87 20.85 -15.51
N SER A 85 29.68 21.26 -15.07
CA SER A 85 28.79 22.13 -15.84
C SER A 85 29.39 23.54 -16.04
N GLN A 86 29.96 24.14 -14.98
CA GLN A 86 30.66 25.43 -15.09
C GLN A 86 31.90 25.36 -16.01
N ARG A 87 32.61 24.22 -16.02
CA ARG A 87 33.76 24.01 -16.92
C ARG A 87 33.33 23.88 -18.38
N ILE A 88 32.23 23.18 -18.64
CA ILE A 88 31.66 23.01 -19.97
C ILE A 88 31.14 24.36 -20.50
N ASP A 89 30.46 25.16 -19.68
CA ASP A 89 29.99 26.50 -20.06
C ASP A 89 31.13 27.49 -20.32
N LYS A 90 32.25 27.36 -19.58
CA LYS A 90 33.46 28.16 -19.83
C LYS A 90 34.10 27.81 -21.19
N LEU A 91 34.15 26.53 -21.54
CA LEU A 91 34.68 26.04 -22.82
C LEU A 91 33.75 26.39 -24.00
N LYS A 92 32.43 26.46 -23.77
CA LYS A 92 31.45 26.88 -24.77
C LYS A 92 31.52 28.38 -25.07
N LYS A 93 31.85 29.21 -24.07
CA LYS A 93 32.13 30.65 -24.23
C LYS A 93 33.44 30.96 -24.97
N GLU A 94 34.40 30.04 -24.96
CA GLU A 94 35.69 30.18 -25.67
C GLU A 94 35.63 29.72 -27.15
N GLY A 95 34.46 29.30 -27.64
CA GLY A 95 34.21 29.15 -29.08
C GLY A 95 34.93 27.99 -29.76
N VAL A 96 35.22 26.90 -29.04
CA VAL A 96 35.91 25.71 -29.61
C VAL A 96 34.88 24.66 -30.03
N SER A 97 34.90 24.25 -31.31
CA SER A 97 33.96 23.27 -31.86
C SER A 97 34.32 21.83 -31.47
N VAL A 98 33.30 21.04 -31.10
CA VAL A 98 33.42 19.74 -30.40
C VAL A 98 33.71 18.55 -31.34
N SER A 99 34.06 18.77 -32.61
CA SER A 99 34.38 17.68 -33.55
C SER A 99 35.87 17.42 -33.75
N ALA A 100 36.76 18.26 -33.22
CA ALA A 100 38.22 18.10 -33.34
C ALA A 100 38.91 17.62 -32.04
N LEU A 101 38.17 17.41 -30.94
CA LEU A 101 38.71 16.97 -29.65
C LEU A 101 38.58 15.45 -29.41
N ALA A 102 37.82 14.73 -30.24
CA ALA A 102 37.63 13.28 -30.11
C ALA A 102 38.80 12.47 -30.69
N GLU A 103 39.68 13.07 -31.49
CA GLU A 103 40.73 12.34 -32.21
C GLU A 103 42.16 12.62 -31.71
N GLU A 104 42.37 13.61 -30.83
CA GLU A 104 43.73 13.98 -30.38
C GLU A 104 44.01 13.69 -28.89
N VAL A 105 43.00 13.38 -28.07
CA VAL A 105 43.17 13.10 -26.62
C VAL A 105 43.39 11.61 -26.31
N ILE A 106 43.17 10.72 -27.28
CA ILE A 106 43.25 9.26 -27.04
C ILE A 106 44.71 8.75 -27.06
N SER A 107 45.65 9.41 -27.75
CA SER A 107 47.00 8.85 -27.95
C SER A 107 48.07 9.04 -26.84
N PRO A 108 47.94 9.94 -25.83
CA PRO A 108 48.89 9.97 -24.70
C PRO A 108 48.38 9.20 -23.48
N PHE A 109 47.06 9.07 -23.32
CA PHE A 109 46.45 8.42 -22.17
C PHE A 109 46.54 6.90 -22.30
N GLU A 110 46.33 6.32 -23.49
CA GLU A 110 46.55 4.88 -23.71
C GLU A 110 48.00 4.47 -23.41
N LYS A 111 49.01 5.24 -23.83
CA LYS A 111 50.41 4.96 -23.48
C LYS A 111 50.71 5.07 -21.98
N LYS A 112 50.12 6.03 -21.26
CA LYS A 112 50.31 6.15 -19.79
C LYS A 112 49.49 5.14 -19.00
N THR A 113 48.34 4.71 -19.51
CA THR A 113 47.48 3.71 -18.87
C THR A 113 48.00 2.30 -19.14
N GLU A 114 48.59 2.04 -20.31
CA GLU A 114 49.37 0.82 -20.57
C GLU A 114 50.66 0.79 -19.74
N GLN A 115 51.37 1.92 -19.59
CA GLN A 115 52.54 2.02 -18.71
C GLN A 115 52.19 1.93 -17.21
N GLN A 116 51.03 2.43 -16.76
CA GLN A 116 50.59 2.31 -15.36
C GLN A 116 49.88 0.98 -15.05
N ALA A 117 49.18 0.37 -16.02
CA ALA A 117 48.62 -0.97 -15.87
C ALA A 117 49.72 -2.04 -15.88
N GLY A 118 50.81 -1.83 -16.63
CA GLY A 118 52.00 -2.67 -16.59
C GLY A 118 52.75 -2.62 -15.24
N VAL A 119 52.61 -1.53 -14.47
CA VAL A 119 53.31 -1.37 -13.17
C VAL A 119 52.47 -1.84 -11.98
N LEU A 120 51.16 -2.07 -12.14
CA LEU A 120 50.24 -2.45 -11.05
C LEU A 120 49.71 -3.89 -11.13
N GLN A 121 49.97 -4.62 -12.21
CA GLN A 121 49.79 -6.07 -12.28
C GLN A 121 51.10 -6.74 -11.93
N GLY A 122 51.07 -7.77 -11.07
CA GLY A 122 52.26 -8.43 -10.52
C GLY A 122 53.29 -8.82 -11.57
N ASP A 123 54.30 -7.97 -11.72
CA ASP A 123 55.40 -8.08 -12.68
C ASP A 123 56.58 -8.91 -12.14
N SER A 124 56.33 -9.73 -11.12
CA SER A 124 57.37 -10.44 -10.37
C SER A 124 57.98 -11.63 -11.11
N GLY A 125 57.63 -11.84 -12.40
CA GLY A 125 58.10 -12.97 -13.19
C GLY A 125 58.42 -12.66 -14.65
N LEU A 126 58.16 -11.45 -15.16
CA LEU A 126 58.44 -11.10 -16.55
C LEU A 126 59.91 -10.69 -16.74
N THR A 127 60.53 -11.10 -17.85
CA THR A 127 61.87 -10.64 -18.22
C THR A 127 62.03 -10.27 -19.67
N GLY A 128 62.44 -9.02 -19.89
CA GLY A 128 62.75 -8.47 -21.21
C GLY A 128 61.81 -7.37 -21.65
N ASP A 129 62.11 -6.79 -22.81
CA ASP A 129 61.28 -5.79 -23.48
C ASP A 129 59.89 -6.38 -23.80
N TYR A 130 58.87 -5.53 -23.74
CA TYR A 130 57.48 -5.90 -24.03
C TYR A 130 57.38 -6.64 -25.37
N ASN A 131 56.87 -7.87 -25.35
CA ASN A 131 56.58 -8.64 -26.55
C ASN A 131 55.07 -8.76 -26.77
N GLU A 132 54.61 -8.41 -27.96
CA GLU A 132 53.19 -8.45 -28.34
C GLU A 132 52.66 -9.89 -28.45
N SER A 133 53.54 -10.87 -28.68
CA SER A 133 53.15 -12.24 -29.02
C SER A 133 53.19 -13.25 -27.86
N TYR A 134 53.95 -12.99 -26.79
CA TYR A 134 54.07 -13.88 -25.61
C TYR A 134 54.59 -13.14 -24.37
N TYR A 135 54.42 -13.74 -23.19
CA TYR A 135 55.03 -13.30 -21.93
C TYR A 135 56.33 -14.08 -21.67
N ALA A 136 57.46 -13.37 -21.57
CA ALA A 136 58.75 -13.98 -21.25
C ALA A 136 58.89 -14.17 -19.74
N LEU A 137 59.16 -15.40 -19.27
CA LEU A 137 59.29 -15.77 -17.86
C LEU A 137 60.68 -16.33 -17.57
N ASN A 138 61.25 -16.00 -16.40
CA ASN A 138 62.51 -16.61 -15.93
C ASN A 138 62.34 -18.04 -15.42
N LYS A 139 61.15 -18.37 -14.92
CA LYS A 139 60.86 -19.63 -14.28
C LYS A 139 59.37 -19.93 -14.38
N LEU A 140 59.00 -21.21 -14.37
CA LEU A 140 57.61 -21.64 -14.28
C LEU A 140 57.53 -22.90 -13.43
N ASN A 141 56.69 -22.85 -12.38
CA ASN A 141 56.35 -24.02 -11.57
C ASN A 141 57.57 -24.83 -11.06
N VAL A 142 58.65 -24.15 -10.65
CA VAL A 142 59.91 -24.78 -10.22
C VAL A 142 59.71 -25.72 -9.02
N GLY A 143 58.67 -25.49 -8.21
CA GLY A 143 58.32 -26.35 -7.09
C GLY A 143 57.68 -27.70 -7.48
N LEU A 144 57.34 -27.91 -8.76
CA LEU A 144 56.82 -29.18 -9.26
C LEU A 144 57.96 -30.13 -9.70
N PRO A 145 57.80 -31.45 -9.53
CA PRO A 145 58.78 -32.42 -10.05
C PRO A 145 58.83 -32.37 -11.59
N PRO A 146 59.98 -32.60 -12.22
CA PRO A 146 60.04 -32.69 -13.68
C PRO A 146 59.28 -33.92 -14.18
N LEU A 147 58.56 -33.76 -15.29
CA LEU A 147 57.86 -34.87 -15.95
C LEU A 147 58.80 -35.61 -16.91
N SER A 148 58.62 -36.93 -17.05
CA SER A 148 59.34 -37.74 -18.02
C SER A 148 58.96 -37.43 -19.46
N GLU A 149 57.70 -37.01 -19.68
CA GLU A 149 57.16 -36.56 -20.96
C GLU A 149 56.55 -35.17 -20.78
N PRO A 150 56.90 -34.17 -21.61
CA PRO A 150 56.35 -32.83 -21.48
C PRO A 150 54.87 -32.82 -21.88
N PRO A 151 54.00 -32.09 -21.16
CA PRO A 151 52.59 -31.98 -21.49
C PRO A 151 52.41 -31.21 -22.80
N ASN A 152 51.40 -31.58 -23.60
CA ASN A 152 51.08 -30.85 -24.81
C ASN A 152 50.33 -29.55 -24.47
N LEU A 153 51.08 -28.47 -24.34
CA LEU A 153 50.57 -27.12 -24.06
C LEU A 153 50.80 -26.16 -25.25
N SER A 154 50.95 -26.71 -26.45
CA SER A 154 51.41 -25.95 -27.63
C SER A 154 50.38 -24.97 -28.16
N THR A 155 49.08 -25.28 -28.05
CA THR A 155 47.95 -24.43 -28.47
C THR A 155 46.99 -24.17 -27.30
N PRO A 156 46.21 -23.09 -27.32
CA PRO A 156 45.19 -22.84 -26.30
C PRO A 156 44.20 -24.00 -26.15
N LEU A 157 43.80 -24.59 -27.27
CA LEU A 157 42.94 -25.77 -27.29
C LEU A 157 43.63 -26.97 -26.63
N ALA A 158 44.86 -27.29 -27.04
CA ALA A 158 45.62 -28.40 -26.48
C ALA A 158 45.85 -28.25 -24.96
N THR A 159 46.09 -27.04 -24.47
CA THR A 159 46.21 -26.77 -23.02
C THR A 159 44.91 -27.07 -22.28
N LEU A 160 43.76 -26.65 -22.81
CA LEU A 160 42.47 -26.93 -22.18
C LEU A 160 42.13 -28.43 -22.23
N GLU A 161 42.42 -29.11 -23.34
CA GLU A 161 42.24 -30.55 -23.51
C GLU A 161 43.14 -31.37 -22.59
N PHE A 162 44.42 -30.98 -22.46
CA PHE A 162 45.35 -31.61 -21.52
C PHE A 162 44.84 -31.48 -20.09
N PHE A 163 44.43 -30.26 -19.68
CA PHE A 163 43.88 -30.03 -18.35
C PHE A 163 42.63 -30.88 -18.10
N GLN A 164 41.66 -30.84 -19.02
CA GLN A 164 40.41 -31.59 -18.86
C GLN A 164 40.66 -33.10 -18.86
N SER A 165 41.49 -33.62 -19.76
CA SER A 165 41.77 -35.05 -19.86
C SER A 165 42.50 -35.59 -18.62
N ALA A 166 43.42 -34.81 -18.04
CA ALA A 166 44.07 -35.14 -16.77
C ALA A 166 43.07 -35.18 -15.61
N VAL A 167 42.14 -34.21 -15.56
CA VAL A 167 41.07 -34.18 -14.54
C VAL A 167 40.11 -35.37 -14.69
N ILE A 168 39.68 -35.70 -15.91
CA ILE A 168 38.81 -36.85 -16.19
C ILE A 168 39.46 -38.16 -15.71
N LYS A 169 40.79 -38.29 -15.88
CA LYS A 169 41.58 -39.43 -15.38
C LYS A 169 41.89 -39.36 -13.88
N GLN A 170 41.39 -38.34 -13.16
CA GLN A 170 41.65 -38.06 -11.75
C GLN A 170 43.12 -37.79 -11.42
N GLN A 171 43.92 -37.42 -12.43
CA GLN A 171 45.34 -37.08 -12.33
C GLN A 171 45.51 -35.56 -12.16
N TYR A 172 45.06 -35.05 -11.01
CA TYR A 172 45.09 -33.60 -10.69
C TYR A 172 46.51 -33.06 -10.49
N ASP A 173 47.45 -33.94 -10.17
CA ASP A 173 48.89 -33.67 -10.16
C ASP A 173 49.40 -33.30 -11.57
N LEU A 174 48.97 -34.02 -12.61
CA LEU A 174 49.30 -33.70 -14.00
C LEU A 174 48.56 -32.45 -14.50
N ALA A 175 47.30 -32.29 -14.12
CA ALA A 175 46.50 -31.11 -14.50
C ALA A 175 47.14 -29.80 -14.00
N ALA A 176 47.80 -29.83 -12.84
CA ALA A 176 48.46 -28.66 -12.26
C ALA A 176 49.59 -28.08 -13.13
N TYR A 177 50.19 -28.85 -14.05
CA TYR A 177 51.23 -28.34 -14.96
C TYR A 177 50.69 -27.34 -15.99
N ALA A 178 49.37 -27.32 -16.23
CA ALA A 178 48.74 -26.30 -17.06
C ALA A 178 48.52 -24.96 -16.34
N LEU A 179 48.77 -24.89 -15.02
CA LEU A 179 48.56 -23.70 -14.20
C LEU A 179 49.85 -22.90 -14.06
N ASN A 180 49.81 -21.57 -14.23
CA ASN A 180 50.93 -20.71 -13.87
C ASN A 180 50.88 -20.39 -12.37
N MET A 181 51.73 -21.05 -11.57
CA MET A 181 51.78 -20.87 -10.11
C MET A 181 52.88 -19.92 -9.64
N ASN A 182 53.45 -19.08 -10.51
CA ASN A 182 54.57 -18.21 -10.16
C ASN A 182 54.29 -17.16 -9.08
N LEU A 183 53.01 -16.86 -8.79
CA LEU A 183 52.61 -15.98 -7.68
C LEU A 183 52.53 -16.71 -6.33
N ILE A 184 52.77 -18.02 -6.30
CA ILE A 184 52.77 -18.88 -5.11
C ILE A 184 54.21 -19.23 -4.75
N ASP A 185 54.51 -19.22 -3.47
CA ASP A 185 55.84 -19.57 -2.96
C ASP A 185 56.26 -20.99 -3.33
N GLU A 186 57.53 -21.19 -3.70
CA GLU A 186 58.03 -22.42 -4.34
C GLU A 186 57.83 -23.66 -3.45
N GLU A 187 57.99 -23.50 -2.13
CA GLU A 187 57.78 -24.56 -1.15
C GLU A 187 56.31 -25.00 -1.04
N LEU A 188 55.37 -24.09 -1.33
CA LEU A 188 53.93 -24.33 -1.23
C LEU A 188 53.31 -24.82 -2.54
N GLN A 189 53.96 -24.59 -3.69
CA GLN A 189 53.45 -24.98 -5.01
C GLN A 189 53.09 -26.47 -5.05
N ARG A 190 53.97 -27.35 -4.55
CA ARG A 190 53.73 -28.80 -4.58
C ARG A 190 52.51 -29.22 -3.76
N ASN A 191 52.29 -28.59 -2.60
CA ASN A 191 51.19 -28.93 -1.71
C ASN A 191 49.86 -28.37 -2.23
N GLN A 192 49.87 -27.19 -2.86
CA GLN A 192 48.65 -26.51 -3.33
C GLN A 192 48.26 -26.88 -4.77
N ALA A 193 49.18 -27.39 -5.58
CA ALA A 193 48.96 -27.73 -6.99
C ALA A 193 47.72 -28.62 -7.22
N ILE A 194 47.61 -29.71 -6.45
CA ILE A 194 46.50 -30.67 -6.57
C ILE A 194 45.16 -30.01 -6.18
N GLU A 195 45.16 -29.21 -5.11
CA GLU A 195 43.96 -28.54 -4.64
C GLU A 195 43.50 -27.47 -5.63
N LEU A 196 44.42 -26.66 -6.15
CA LEU A 196 44.12 -25.62 -7.14
C LEU A 196 43.57 -26.22 -8.43
N ALA A 197 44.14 -27.32 -8.93
CA ALA A 197 43.63 -28.01 -10.10
C ALA A 197 42.19 -28.53 -9.90
N LYS A 198 41.90 -29.13 -8.73
CA LYS A 198 40.54 -29.57 -8.37
C LYS A 198 39.55 -28.43 -8.28
N GLN A 199 39.94 -27.34 -7.63
CA GLN A 199 39.08 -26.19 -7.45
C GLN A 199 38.83 -25.47 -8.78
N LEU A 200 39.83 -25.37 -9.65
CA LEU A 200 39.66 -24.79 -10.99
C LEU A 200 38.72 -25.65 -11.84
N ASP A 201 38.88 -26.98 -11.84
CA ASP A 201 37.97 -27.87 -12.56
C ASP A 201 36.51 -27.69 -12.10
N PHE A 202 36.28 -27.67 -10.78
CA PHE A 202 34.95 -27.40 -10.23
C PHE A 202 34.37 -26.08 -10.74
N LEU A 203 35.16 -25.00 -10.73
CA LEU A 203 34.74 -23.69 -11.22
C LEU A 203 34.45 -23.69 -12.72
N LEU A 204 35.29 -24.33 -13.54
CA LEU A 204 35.12 -24.43 -14.99
C LEU A 204 33.88 -25.27 -15.35
N MET A 205 33.62 -26.35 -14.62
CA MET A 205 32.45 -27.21 -14.82
C MET A 205 31.15 -26.52 -14.39
N GLU A 206 31.12 -25.92 -13.19
CA GLU A 206 29.94 -25.23 -12.65
C GLU A 206 29.53 -24.04 -13.53
N LYS A 207 30.51 -23.30 -14.08
CA LYS A 207 30.27 -22.13 -14.94
C LYS A 207 30.29 -22.45 -16.44
N LYS A 208 30.39 -23.73 -16.82
CA LYS A 208 30.41 -24.19 -18.23
C LYS A 208 31.46 -23.47 -19.09
N LEU A 209 32.66 -23.28 -18.54
CA LEU A 209 33.76 -22.54 -19.17
C LEU A 209 34.69 -23.41 -20.01
N TYR A 210 34.40 -24.71 -20.14
CA TYR A 210 35.04 -25.60 -21.11
C TYR A 210 34.56 -25.29 -22.55
N ALA A 211 35.12 -24.23 -23.13
CA ALA A 211 34.71 -23.69 -24.43
C ALA A 211 35.59 -24.17 -25.60
N PHE A 212 35.65 -25.48 -25.82
CA PHE A 212 36.48 -26.10 -26.88
C PHE A 212 36.21 -25.51 -28.27
N ASP A 213 34.94 -25.31 -28.62
CA ASP A 213 34.53 -24.79 -29.94
C ASP A 213 35.02 -23.36 -30.25
N LYS A 214 35.43 -22.61 -29.22
CA LYS A 214 35.84 -21.20 -29.34
C LYS A 214 37.34 -20.98 -29.27
N LEU A 215 38.11 -22.02 -28.94
CA LEU A 215 39.55 -21.91 -28.78
C LEU A 215 40.29 -22.26 -30.09
N PRO A 216 41.25 -21.43 -30.52
CA PRO A 216 42.02 -21.73 -31.72
C PRO A 216 43.01 -22.88 -31.45
N ASP A 217 43.13 -23.79 -32.41
CA ASP A 217 44.14 -24.86 -32.41
C ASP A 217 45.40 -24.44 -33.19
N ARG A 218 45.87 -23.22 -32.92
CA ARG A 218 47.11 -22.69 -33.49
C ARG A 218 48.04 -22.21 -32.37
N PRO A 219 49.37 -22.43 -32.47
CA PRO A 219 50.31 -22.03 -31.41
C PRO A 219 50.36 -20.52 -31.13
N ASP A 220 50.04 -19.70 -32.14
CA ASP A 220 50.01 -18.24 -32.07
C ASP A 220 48.68 -17.67 -31.54
N GLY A 221 47.69 -18.53 -31.22
CA GLY A 221 46.39 -18.11 -30.68
C GLY A 221 45.56 -17.26 -31.65
N LEU A 222 45.90 -17.30 -32.94
CA LEU A 222 45.25 -16.51 -33.99
C LEU A 222 43.83 -17.02 -34.24
N ILE A 223 42.84 -16.12 -34.26
CA ILE A 223 41.48 -16.43 -34.72
C ILE A 223 41.32 -15.86 -36.12
N GLU A 224 41.12 -16.72 -37.11
CA GLU A 224 40.88 -16.29 -38.48
C GLU A 224 39.49 -15.65 -38.60
N PRO A 225 39.36 -14.52 -39.31
CA PRO A 225 38.04 -13.97 -39.60
C PRO A 225 37.25 -14.96 -40.48
N PRO A 226 35.91 -15.01 -40.34
CA PRO A 226 35.07 -15.88 -41.17
C PRO A 226 35.28 -15.56 -42.66
N LEU A 227 35.40 -16.61 -43.47
CA LEU A 227 35.61 -16.51 -44.92
C LEU A 227 34.55 -15.59 -45.56
N GLY A 228 35.00 -14.49 -46.19
CA GLY A 228 34.13 -13.52 -46.87
C GLY A 228 34.14 -12.08 -46.31
N SER A 229 34.90 -11.77 -45.26
CA SER A 229 35.06 -10.38 -44.81
C SER A 229 36.12 -9.64 -45.65
N ASN A 230 35.81 -8.44 -46.16
CA ASN A 230 36.70 -7.60 -46.98
C ASN A 230 37.84 -6.92 -46.19
N ASN A 231 38.08 -7.33 -44.95
CA ASN A 231 39.12 -6.77 -44.12
C ASN A 231 40.40 -7.61 -44.28
N SER A 232 41.34 -7.08 -45.07
CA SER A 232 42.71 -7.59 -45.26
C SER A 232 43.59 -7.41 -44.01
N ILE A 233 43.03 -7.60 -42.81
CA ILE A 233 43.77 -7.47 -41.55
C ILE A 233 44.51 -8.78 -41.36
N GLN A 234 45.84 -8.75 -41.49
CA GLN A 234 46.71 -9.83 -41.02
C GLN A 234 46.35 -10.12 -39.56
N GLY A 235 46.00 -11.36 -39.25
CA GLY A 235 45.67 -11.71 -37.88
C GLY A 235 46.83 -11.37 -36.95
N ILE A 236 46.54 -10.69 -35.84
CA ILE A 236 47.55 -10.36 -34.84
C ILE A 236 47.67 -11.55 -33.88
N PRO A 237 48.87 -12.12 -33.66
CA PRO A 237 49.06 -13.20 -32.68
C PRO A 237 48.64 -12.72 -31.30
N ARG A 238 47.99 -13.60 -30.53
CA ARG A 238 47.49 -13.26 -29.19
C ARG A 238 48.38 -13.88 -28.13
N ARG A 239 48.81 -13.07 -27.17
CA ARG A 239 49.52 -13.55 -25.97
C ARG A 239 48.60 -13.94 -24.81
N SER A 240 47.33 -13.54 -24.86
CA SER A 240 46.32 -13.87 -23.83
C SER A 240 44.95 -14.10 -24.48
N ILE A 241 44.23 -15.11 -24.02
CA ILE A 241 42.89 -15.47 -24.46
C ILE A 241 42.00 -15.59 -23.23
N GLN A 242 40.89 -14.87 -23.24
CA GLN A 242 39.92 -14.92 -22.17
C GLN A 242 38.92 -16.07 -22.38
N LEU A 243 38.79 -16.95 -21.38
CA LEU A 243 37.84 -18.08 -21.40
C LEU A 243 36.42 -17.65 -21.00
N GLY A 244 36.30 -16.73 -20.04
CA GLY A 244 35.01 -16.22 -19.56
C GLY A 244 35.13 -15.42 -18.28
N TYR A 245 34.00 -15.27 -17.57
CA TYR A 245 33.93 -14.57 -16.29
C TYR A 245 33.27 -15.43 -15.24
N ILE A 246 33.71 -15.29 -13.99
CA ILE A 246 33.04 -15.80 -12.81
C ILE A 246 32.67 -14.60 -11.93
N ASP A 247 31.39 -14.49 -11.57
CA ASP A 247 30.93 -13.44 -10.67
C ASP A 247 31.47 -13.72 -9.25
N TYR A 248 32.09 -12.71 -8.64
CA TYR A 248 32.57 -12.76 -7.26
C TYR A 248 32.13 -11.49 -6.52
N ARG A 249 31.23 -11.63 -5.56
CA ARG A 249 30.52 -10.48 -4.94
C ARG A 249 29.92 -9.59 -6.05
N ASP A 250 30.24 -8.30 -6.08
CA ASP A 250 29.73 -7.34 -7.06
C ASP A 250 30.64 -7.14 -8.30
N ARG A 251 31.65 -8.01 -8.51
CA ARG A 251 32.60 -7.88 -9.62
C ARG A 251 32.73 -9.14 -10.46
N ARG A 252 32.97 -8.97 -11.76
CA ARG A 252 33.27 -10.06 -12.70
C ARG A 252 34.76 -10.34 -12.73
N VAL A 253 35.16 -11.55 -12.35
CA VAL A 253 36.56 -11.99 -12.40
C VAL A 253 36.80 -12.77 -13.69
N PRO A 254 37.62 -12.25 -14.62
CA PRO A 254 37.88 -12.95 -15.87
C PRO A 254 38.89 -14.09 -15.68
N LEU A 255 38.69 -15.20 -16.38
CA LEU A 255 39.66 -16.30 -16.47
C LEU A 255 40.40 -16.24 -17.81
N HIS A 256 41.72 -16.36 -17.78
CA HIS A 256 42.57 -16.22 -18.97
C HIS A 256 43.56 -17.38 -19.12
N LEU A 257 43.78 -17.78 -20.37
CA LEU A 257 44.95 -18.53 -20.83
C LEU A 257 45.98 -17.55 -21.38
N GLU A 258 47.24 -17.75 -21.05
CA GLU A 258 48.37 -16.92 -21.46
C GLU A 258 49.41 -17.74 -22.18
N ARG A 259 50.01 -17.12 -23.19
CA ARG A 259 51.14 -17.67 -23.93
C ARG A 259 52.42 -17.21 -23.27
N VAL A 260 53.18 -18.15 -22.74
CA VAL A 260 54.40 -17.90 -21.98
C VAL A 260 55.60 -18.54 -22.67
N ARG A 261 56.77 -17.94 -22.51
CA ARG A 261 58.05 -18.47 -22.99
C ARG A 261 59.05 -18.44 -21.85
N ILE A 262 59.76 -19.54 -21.63
CA ILE A 262 60.83 -19.63 -20.62
C ILE A 262 62.16 -19.69 -21.36
N ASP A 263 63.04 -18.72 -21.15
CA ASP A 263 64.35 -18.65 -21.80
C ASP A 263 64.27 -18.94 -23.33
N ASP A 264 65.03 -19.93 -23.80
CA ASP A 264 65.08 -20.37 -25.21
C ASP A 264 64.08 -21.48 -25.59
N SER A 265 63.13 -21.81 -24.71
CA SER A 265 62.08 -22.79 -25.02
C SER A 265 61.05 -22.24 -26.03
N PRO A 266 60.38 -23.10 -26.81
CA PRO A 266 59.24 -22.68 -27.61
C PRO A 266 58.09 -22.20 -26.71
N PRO A 267 57.35 -21.14 -27.09
CA PRO A 267 56.25 -20.63 -26.28
C PRO A 267 55.09 -21.63 -26.20
N PHE A 268 54.45 -21.72 -25.04
CA PHE A 268 53.33 -22.61 -24.75
C PHE A 268 52.26 -21.90 -23.91
N TRP A 269 51.09 -22.52 -23.75
CA TRP A 269 49.90 -21.91 -23.16
C TRP A 269 49.60 -22.48 -21.76
N VAL A 270 49.32 -21.60 -20.81
CA VAL A 270 48.97 -21.95 -19.42
C VAL A 270 47.86 -21.06 -18.89
N PHE A 271 47.14 -21.49 -17.86
CA PHE A 271 46.24 -20.59 -17.11
C PHE A 271 47.05 -19.49 -16.45
N SER A 272 46.65 -18.23 -16.69
CA SER A 272 47.33 -17.03 -16.17
C SER A 272 47.54 -17.09 -14.66
N ALA A 273 48.64 -16.50 -14.18
CA ALA A 273 48.95 -16.50 -12.75
C ALA A 273 47.87 -15.78 -11.93
N GLN A 274 47.23 -14.76 -12.50
CA GLN A 274 46.12 -14.03 -11.92
C GLN A 274 44.85 -14.89 -11.83
N THR A 275 44.60 -15.75 -12.82
CA THR A 275 43.51 -16.74 -12.73
C THR A 275 43.78 -17.68 -11.57
N VAL A 276 45.00 -18.22 -11.48
CA VAL A 276 45.39 -19.17 -10.44
C VAL A 276 45.30 -18.57 -9.04
N ALA A 277 45.77 -17.34 -8.85
CA ALA A 277 45.71 -16.63 -7.58
C ALA A 277 44.28 -16.35 -7.07
N ASN A 278 43.29 -16.34 -7.99
CA ASN A 278 41.90 -16.10 -7.65
C ASN A 278 41.09 -17.39 -7.42
N ILE A 279 41.61 -18.58 -7.77
CA ILE A 279 40.89 -19.86 -7.66
C ILE A 279 40.32 -20.06 -6.25
N ASN A 280 41.15 -19.96 -5.20
CA ASN A 280 40.71 -20.18 -3.81
C ASN A 280 39.54 -19.26 -3.41
N LYS A 281 39.63 -17.97 -3.78
CA LYS A 281 38.59 -16.97 -3.47
C LYS A 281 37.29 -17.26 -4.21
N LEU A 282 37.38 -17.66 -5.48
CA LEU A 282 36.22 -18.02 -6.29
C LEU A 282 35.57 -19.30 -5.75
N TYR A 283 36.38 -20.31 -5.41
CA TYR A 283 35.91 -21.58 -4.89
C TYR A 283 35.17 -21.44 -3.55
N GLU A 284 35.64 -20.58 -2.64
CA GLU A 284 34.97 -20.32 -1.35
C GLU A 284 33.52 -19.85 -1.48
N GLN A 285 33.19 -19.09 -2.53
CA GLN A 285 31.83 -18.58 -2.78
C GLN A 285 30.90 -19.67 -3.35
N TYR A 286 31.44 -20.58 -4.16
CA TYR A 286 30.64 -21.56 -4.91
C TYR A 286 30.69 -22.99 -4.33
N GLN A 287 31.49 -23.24 -3.30
CA GLN A 287 31.61 -24.58 -2.71
C GLN A 287 30.27 -25.09 -2.10
N PRO A 288 29.92 -26.37 -2.27
CA PRO A 288 28.76 -26.97 -1.60
C PRO A 288 28.95 -27.03 -0.08
N ALA A 289 27.84 -26.92 0.67
CA ALA A 289 27.85 -26.90 2.13
C ALA A 289 28.52 -28.15 2.72
N LYS A 290 29.37 -27.99 3.74
CA LYS A 290 30.12 -29.10 4.38
C LYS A 290 29.23 -30.28 4.83
N PHE A 291 27.93 -30.04 5.09
CA PHE A 291 26.96 -31.04 5.50
C PHE A 291 26.48 -31.94 4.34
N GLU A 292 26.51 -31.44 3.10
CA GLU A 292 26.05 -32.18 1.90
C GLU A 292 26.88 -33.45 1.67
N ARG A 293 28.14 -33.47 2.14
CA ARG A 293 29.03 -34.64 2.02
C ARG A 293 28.56 -35.86 2.82
N TYR A 294 27.79 -35.69 3.90
CA TYR A 294 27.32 -36.79 4.77
C TYR A 294 25.95 -37.33 4.35
N LEU A 295 25.29 -36.69 3.39
CA LEU A 295 23.96 -37.08 2.95
C LEU A 295 24.03 -38.24 1.92
N PRO A 296 23.13 -39.24 2.01
CA PRO A 296 22.99 -40.29 0.99
C PRO A 296 22.68 -39.70 -0.39
N ASP A 297 23.22 -40.28 -1.46
CA ASP A 297 23.15 -39.69 -2.81
C ASP A 297 21.74 -39.48 -3.35
N TRP A 298 20.77 -40.30 -2.93
CA TRP A 298 19.36 -40.12 -3.31
C TRP A 298 18.75 -38.80 -2.80
N THR A 299 19.26 -38.24 -1.70
CA THR A 299 18.77 -36.98 -1.11
C THR A 299 19.36 -35.72 -1.77
N LYS A 300 20.42 -35.90 -2.57
CA LYS A 300 21.08 -34.85 -3.36
C LYS A 300 20.48 -34.69 -4.75
N LEU A 301 19.57 -35.58 -5.15
CA LEU A 301 18.86 -35.47 -6.43
C LEU A 301 18.16 -34.10 -6.49
N LYS A 302 18.45 -33.33 -7.54
CA LYS A 302 17.84 -32.03 -7.77
C LYS A 302 16.53 -32.20 -8.55
N VAL A 303 15.42 -31.78 -7.95
CA VAL A 303 14.10 -31.74 -8.59
C VAL A 303 13.72 -30.26 -8.71
N PHE A 304 13.44 -29.78 -9.92
CA PHE A 304 13.25 -28.34 -10.23
C PHE A 304 14.43 -27.43 -9.79
N GLY A 305 15.66 -27.96 -9.79
CA GLY A 305 16.85 -27.21 -9.40
C GLY A 305 17.16 -27.20 -7.89
N ILE A 306 16.28 -27.78 -7.06
CA ILE A 306 16.37 -27.81 -5.59
C ILE A 306 16.66 -29.24 -5.13
N ALA A 307 17.56 -29.41 -4.16
CA ALA A 307 17.88 -30.75 -3.64
C ALA A 307 16.75 -31.28 -2.75
N ILE A 308 16.44 -32.59 -2.83
CA ILE A 308 15.34 -33.21 -2.05
C ILE A 308 15.51 -32.97 -0.53
N TRP A 309 16.74 -32.98 -0.02
CA TRP A 309 16.99 -32.74 1.40
C TRP A 309 16.57 -31.33 1.86
N GLU A 310 16.64 -30.33 0.98
CA GLU A 310 16.28 -28.95 1.33
C GLU A 310 14.78 -28.80 1.56
N PHE A 311 13.96 -29.48 0.74
CA PHE A 311 12.52 -29.57 0.97
C PHE A 311 12.20 -30.27 2.30
N ILE A 312 12.92 -31.36 2.60
CA ILE A 312 12.76 -32.09 3.86
C ILE A 312 13.13 -31.20 5.04
N ALA A 313 14.23 -30.44 4.95
CA ALA A 313 14.66 -29.52 6.00
C ALA A 313 13.65 -28.40 6.25
N LEU A 314 13.10 -27.79 5.18
CA LEU A 314 12.05 -26.77 5.30
C LEU A 314 10.77 -27.32 5.91
N PHE A 315 10.36 -28.52 5.51
CA PHE A 315 9.18 -29.18 6.07
C PHE A 315 9.39 -29.48 7.54
N LEU A 316 10.51 -30.10 7.91
CA LEU A 316 10.85 -30.38 9.31
C LEU A 316 10.89 -29.09 10.15
N PHE A 317 11.47 -28.02 9.62
CA PHE A 317 11.50 -26.72 10.29
C PHE A 317 10.10 -26.14 10.48
N PHE A 318 9.23 -26.19 9.45
CA PHE A 318 7.84 -25.77 9.55
C PHE A 318 7.10 -26.54 10.65
N PHE A 319 7.17 -27.88 10.66
CA PHE A 319 6.53 -28.70 11.69
C PHE A 319 7.11 -28.46 13.08
N PHE A 320 8.42 -28.24 13.18
CA PHE A 320 9.07 -27.88 14.44
C PHE A 320 8.55 -26.54 14.97
N THR A 321 8.50 -25.50 14.13
CA THR A 321 7.97 -24.19 14.52
C THR A 321 6.48 -24.25 14.86
N MET A 322 5.70 -25.08 14.16
CA MET A 322 4.28 -25.27 14.43
C MET A 322 4.05 -26.00 15.75
N GLY A 323 4.83 -27.05 16.03
CA GLY A 323 4.81 -27.77 17.31
C GLY A 323 5.24 -26.90 18.48
N ALA A 324 6.30 -26.12 18.30
CA ALA A 324 6.77 -25.13 19.29
C ALA A 324 5.69 -24.08 19.55
N GLY A 325 5.07 -23.52 18.50
CA GLY A 325 3.97 -22.56 18.63
C GLY A 325 2.74 -23.13 19.36
N TRP A 326 2.37 -24.37 19.05
CA TRP A 326 1.25 -25.05 19.72
C TRP A 326 1.52 -25.28 21.21
N LEU A 327 2.72 -25.73 21.56
CA LEU A 327 3.15 -25.89 22.95
C LEU A 327 3.18 -24.56 23.70
N LEU A 328 3.72 -23.51 23.08
CA LEU A 328 3.82 -22.17 23.65
C LEU A 328 2.42 -21.59 23.91
N SER A 329 1.47 -21.84 23.01
CA SER A 329 0.09 -21.44 23.24
C SER A 329 -0.62 -22.24 24.35
N LYS A 330 -0.41 -23.56 24.42
CA LYS A 330 -0.91 -24.37 25.54
C LYS A 330 -0.34 -23.89 26.88
N ALA A 331 0.94 -23.53 26.91
CA ALA A 331 1.60 -22.97 28.08
C ALA A 331 1.01 -21.59 28.45
N ALA A 332 0.80 -20.71 27.46
CA ALA A 332 0.17 -19.41 27.67
C ALA A 332 -1.27 -19.54 28.21
N GLY A 333 -2.09 -20.44 27.65
CA GLY A 333 -3.44 -20.71 28.16
C GLY A 333 -3.45 -21.22 29.60
N LYS A 334 -2.49 -22.11 29.95
CA LYS A 334 -2.33 -22.62 31.31
C LYS A 334 -1.84 -21.53 32.28
N LEU A 335 -0.90 -20.69 31.87
CA LEU A 335 -0.40 -19.55 32.67
C LEU A 335 -1.47 -18.50 32.90
N LEU A 336 -2.29 -18.22 31.88
CA LEU A 336 -3.37 -17.24 32.00
C LEU A 336 -4.47 -17.74 32.95
N ASN A 337 -4.82 -19.03 32.86
CA ASN A 337 -5.73 -19.66 33.83
C ASN A 337 -5.12 -19.64 35.24
N TRP A 338 -3.83 -19.96 35.39
CA TRP A 338 -3.12 -19.92 36.67
C TRP A 338 -3.02 -18.51 37.27
N TYR A 339 -2.78 -17.48 36.47
CA TYR A 339 -2.66 -16.08 36.94
C TYR A 339 -4.01 -15.45 37.28
N VAL A 340 -5.08 -15.85 36.58
CA VAL A 340 -6.47 -15.44 36.92
C VAL A 340 -6.99 -16.23 38.13
N LEU A 341 -6.38 -17.37 38.45
CA LEU A 341 -6.63 -18.18 39.63
C LEU A 341 -5.55 -17.96 40.70
N ASP A 342 -5.44 -16.76 41.31
CA ASP A 342 -4.67 -16.64 42.56
C ASP A 342 -5.54 -16.21 43.76
N LYS A 343 -5.51 -17.10 44.76
CA LYS A 343 -5.64 -16.90 46.21
C LYS A 343 -6.71 -15.95 46.73
N GLU A 344 -7.95 -16.40 46.64
CA GLU A 344 -8.89 -16.46 47.77
C GLU A 344 -10.17 -17.05 47.19
N GLY A 345 -10.79 -18.00 47.90
CA GLY A 345 -12.02 -18.68 47.47
C GLY A 345 -13.26 -17.78 47.36
N ASN A 346 -13.10 -16.50 47.06
CA ASN A 346 -14.15 -15.53 46.83
C ASN A 346 -14.20 -15.16 45.35
N ARG A 347 -15.36 -15.46 44.74
CA ARG A 347 -15.74 -15.22 43.34
C ARG A 347 -15.86 -13.71 43.05
N LEU A 348 -14.76 -12.98 43.17
CA LEU A 348 -14.74 -11.55 42.91
C LEU A 348 -14.64 -11.29 41.40
N ALA A 349 -15.69 -10.61 40.92
CA ALA A 349 -15.95 -10.18 39.56
C ALA A 349 -16.37 -11.28 38.59
N THR A 350 -17.68 -11.26 38.31
CA THR A 350 -18.40 -11.70 37.12
C THR A 350 -17.76 -11.25 35.81
N ILE A 351 -16.50 -11.61 35.56
CA ILE A 351 -15.89 -11.57 34.23
C ILE A 351 -16.01 -12.98 33.69
N HIS A 352 -16.99 -13.14 32.80
CA HIS A 352 -17.40 -14.37 32.14
C HIS A 352 -16.20 -15.29 31.77
N HIS A 353 -15.92 -16.31 32.58
CA HIS A 353 -14.80 -17.27 32.40
C HIS A 353 -14.75 -17.88 30.98
N ASN A 354 -15.88 -17.99 30.31
CA ASN A 354 -15.97 -18.55 28.96
C ASN A 354 -15.30 -17.66 27.90
N GLY A 355 -15.11 -16.36 28.15
CA GLY A 355 -14.66 -15.43 27.11
C GLY A 355 -13.17 -15.46 26.81
N VAL A 356 -12.33 -15.74 27.82
CA VAL A 356 -10.87 -15.67 27.67
C VAL A 356 -10.30 -17.02 27.25
N GLU A 357 -10.85 -18.13 27.78
CA GLU A 357 -10.51 -19.47 27.31
C GLU A 357 -10.95 -19.69 25.86
N ASP A 358 -12.12 -19.17 25.47
CA ASP A 358 -12.60 -19.23 24.09
C ASP A 358 -11.76 -18.35 23.13
N LEU A 359 -11.23 -17.22 23.61
CA LEU A 359 -10.27 -16.39 22.85
C LEU A 359 -9.00 -17.18 22.54
N VAL A 360 -8.38 -17.74 23.59
CA VAL A 360 -7.14 -18.50 23.44
C VAL A 360 -7.37 -19.69 22.51
N ASN A 361 -8.39 -20.50 22.74
CA ASN A 361 -8.63 -21.69 21.92
C ASN A 361 -8.98 -21.36 20.45
N LYS A 362 -9.71 -20.27 20.18
CA LYS A 362 -10.12 -19.91 18.80
C LYS A 362 -9.05 -19.17 17.99
N LEU A 363 -8.15 -18.40 18.62
CA LEU A 363 -7.08 -17.67 17.94
C LEU A 363 -5.73 -18.40 17.92
N THR A 364 -5.50 -19.35 18.83
CA THR A 364 -4.24 -20.09 18.93
C THR A 364 -3.83 -20.74 17.61
N VAL A 365 -4.73 -21.53 17.02
CA VAL A 365 -4.39 -22.34 15.84
C VAL A 365 -4.00 -21.45 14.66
N PRO A 366 -4.79 -20.44 14.25
CA PRO A 366 -4.35 -19.53 13.19
C PRO A 366 -3.06 -18.78 13.53
N LEU A 367 -2.88 -18.36 14.80
CA LEU A 367 -1.68 -17.65 15.24
C LEU A 367 -0.42 -18.52 15.07
N THR A 368 -0.48 -19.79 15.46
CA THR A 368 0.66 -20.71 15.29
C THR A 368 1.03 -20.91 13.83
N PHE A 369 0.03 -21.00 12.93
CA PHE A 369 0.28 -21.05 11.50
C PHE A 369 0.94 -19.76 10.98
N THR A 370 0.46 -18.58 11.39
CA THR A 370 1.07 -17.30 10.97
C THR A 370 2.52 -17.15 11.41
N ILE A 371 2.83 -17.53 12.66
CA ILE A 371 4.19 -17.47 13.19
C ILE A 371 5.09 -18.47 12.46
N SER A 372 4.59 -19.68 12.18
CA SER A 372 5.36 -20.73 11.49
C SER A 372 5.67 -20.32 10.04
N PHE A 373 4.68 -19.83 9.29
CA PHE A 373 4.92 -19.33 7.94
C PHE A 373 5.84 -18.10 7.92
N SER A 374 5.74 -17.22 8.93
CA SER A 374 6.61 -16.04 9.05
C SER A 374 8.06 -16.46 9.31
N ALA A 375 8.29 -17.41 10.22
CA ALA A 375 9.61 -17.95 10.52
C ALA A 375 10.24 -18.70 9.34
N VAL A 376 9.43 -19.46 8.58
CA VAL A 376 9.90 -20.12 7.36
C VAL A 376 10.23 -19.08 6.28
N TYR A 377 9.40 -18.04 6.12
CA TYR A 377 9.64 -16.98 5.16
C TYR A 377 10.94 -16.22 5.45
N THR A 378 11.20 -15.85 6.71
CA THR A 378 12.43 -15.17 7.10
C THR A 378 13.68 -16.03 6.91
N LEU A 379 13.56 -17.35 7.10
CA LEU A 379 14.64 -18.30 6.85
C LEU A 379 15.00 -18.37 5.36
N VAL A 380 13.99 -18.38 4.48
CA VAL A 380 14.17 -18.44 3.02
C VAL A 380 14.57 -17.10 2.41
N SER A 381 14.23 -15.96 3.02
CA SER A 381 14.50 -14.62 2.50
C SER A 381 15.90 -14.06 2.83
N GLY A 382 16.85 -14.89 3.27
CA GLY A 382 18.23 -14.47 3.56
C GLY A 382 18.64 -14.52 5.04
N GLY A 383 17.89 -15.21 5.91
CA GLY A 383 18.30 -15.46 7.29
C GLY A 383 19.56 -16.34 7.43
N PHE A 384 19.92 -17.10 6.39
CA PHE A 384 21.13 -17.93 6.33
C PHE A 384 21.83 -17.80 4.96
N PRO A 385 23.11 -17.35 4.89
CA PRO A 385 23.87 -17.14 3.64
C PRO A 385 24.17 -18.39 2.79
N TYR A 386 23.73 -19.58 3.23
CA TYR A 386 24.11 -20.87 2.64
C TYR A 386 22.96 -21.53 1.88
N LEU A 387 21.84 -20.84 1.68
CA LEU A 387 20.59 -21.35 1.10
C LEU A 387 20.12 -20.54 -0.13
N ASP A 388 21.03 -19.89 -0.87
CA ASP A 388 20.69 -18.96 -1.97
C ASP A 388 19.91 -19.62 -3.12
N ALA A 389 20.06 -20.93 -3.34
CA ALA A 389 19.31 -21.66 -4.37
C ALA A 389 17.81 -21.84 -4.04
N LEU A 390 17.42 -21.72 -2.76
CA LEU A 390 16.03 -21.86 -2.31
C LEU A 390 15.21 -20.57 -2.46
N ALA A 391 15.86 -19.41 -2.56
CA ALA A 391 15.24 -18.10 -2.38
C ALA A 391 14.31 -17.65 -3.52
N SER A 392 14.46 -18.18 -4.74
CA SER A 392 13.71 -17.69 -5.90
C SER A 392 12.37 -18.41 -6.12
N SER A 393 12.34 -19.75 -6.04
CA SER A 393 11.17 -20.52 -6.49
C SER A 393 10.19 -20.90 -5.38
N THR A 394 10.65 -21.10 -4.14
CA THR A 394 9.78 -21.51 -3.01
C THR A 394 9.21 -20.33 -2.22
N ARG A 395 9.88 -19.18 -2.26
CA ARG A 395 9.52 -17.96 -1.54
C ARG A 395 8.10 -17.45 -1.85
N PRO A 396 7.62 -17.39 -3.12
CA PRO A 396 6.26 -16.93 -3.41
C PRO A 396 5.18 -17.87 -2.84
N ILE A 397 5.45 -19.18 -2.80
CA ILE A 397 4.52 -20.18 -2.26
C ILE A 397 4.39 -20.02 -0.74
N ILE A 398 5.52 -19.82 -0.05
CA ILE A 398 5.55 -19.58 1.40
C ILE A 398 4.85 -18.25 1.72
N TRP A 399 5.05 -17.21 0.90
CA TRP A 399 4.36 -15.92 1.04
C TRP A 399 2.84 -16.05 0.93
N ILE A 400 2.33 -16.78 -0.08
CA ILE A 400 0.89 -17.06 -0.19
C ILE A 400 0.38 -17.77 1.07
N GLY A 401 1.12 -18.77 1.55
CA GLY A 401 0.80 -19.48 2.80
C GLY A 401 0.72 -18.54 4.01
N LEU A 402 1.67 -17.61 4.14
CA LEU A 402 1.68 -16.58 5.18
C LEU A 402 0.44 -15.69 5.08
N VAL A 403 0.13 -15.16 3.90
CA VAL A 403 -1.03 -14.29 3.68
C VAL A 403 -2.34 -15.01 4.01
N LEU A 404 -2.52 -16.25 3.54
CA LEU A 404 -3.71 -17.05 3.86
C LEU A 404 -3.84 -17.32 5.36
N SER A 405 -2.73 -17.63 6.04
CA SER A 405 -2.73 -17.82 7.49
C SER A 405 -3.09 -16.52 8.24
N ALA A 406 -2.60 -15.37 7.77
CA ALA A 406 -2.88 -14.06 8.36
C ALA A 406 -4.36 -13.67 8.16
N MET A 407 -4.93 -13.95 6.98
CA MET A 407 -6.37 -13.79 6.73
C MET A 407 -7.20 -14.69 7.65
N TRP A 408 -6.77 -15.94 7.85
CA TRP A 408 -7.46 -16.85 8.77
C TRP A 408 -7.43 -16.34 10.22
N LEU A 409 -6.29 -15.82 10.67
CA LEU A 409 -6.16 -15.18 11.98
C LEU A 409 -7.06 -13.94 12.08
N GLY A 410 -7.03 -13.07 11.07
CA GLY A 410 -7.83 -11.85 11.03
C GLY A 410 -9.34 -12.12 11.07
N THR A 411 -9.83 -13.10 10.29
CA THR A 411 -11.25 -13.50 10.32
C THR A 411 -11.66 -14.08 11.67
N ARG A 412 -10.79 -14.84 12.34
CA ARG A 412 -11.04 -15.34 13.70
C ARG A 412 -11.06 -14.22 14.73
N ALA A 413 -10.15 -13.25 14.63
CA ALA A 413 -10.14 -12.06 15.48
C ALA A 413 -11.43 -11.23 15.30
N ILE A 414 -11.83 -10.93 14.07
CA ILE A 414 -13.07 -10.20 13.79
C ILE A 414 -14.28 -10.94 14.36
N ASN A 415 -14.38 -12.25 14.15
CA ASN A 415 -15.48 -13.04 14.70
C ASN A 415 -15.51 -13.01 16.23
N PHE A 416 -14.35 -13.07 16.88
CA PHE A 416 -14.24 -12.95 18.32
C PHE A 416 -14.74 -11.58 18.81
N PHE A 417 -14.23 -10.48 18.26
CA PHE A 417 -14.66 -9.13 18.65
C PHE A 417 -16.14 -8.87 18.36
N ALA A 418 -16.64 -9.35 17.21
CA ALA A 418 -18.05 -9.21 16.85
C ALA A 418 -18.97 -9.98 17.79
N ASN A 419 -18.57 -11.18 18.25
CA ASN A 419 -19.35 -11.94 19.23
C ASN A 419 -19.25 -11.30 20.62
N ARG A 420 -18.05 -10.90 21.05
CA ARG A 420 -17.84 -10.20 22.32
C ARG A 420 -18.65 -8.91 22.43
N TYR A 421 -18.70 -8.12 21.36
CA TYR A 421 -19.48 -6.88 21.34
C TYR A 421 -20.99 -7.13 21.49
N LYS A 422 -21.49 -8.24 20.94
CA LYS A 422 -22.90 -8.64 21.14
C LYS A 422 -23.15 -9.00 22.59
N ASP A 423 -22.29 -9.82 23.19
CA ASP A 423 -22.50 -10.32 24.55
C ASP A 423 -22.46 -9.19 25.59
N LEU A 424 -21.56 -8.21 25.43
CA LEU A 424 -21.40 -7.09 26.38
C LEU A 424 -22.57 -6.08 26.40
N GLN A 425 -23.39 -6.01 25.36
CA GLN A 425 -24.49 -5.03 25.26
C GLN A 425 -25.89 -5.62 25.42
N ILE A 426 -26.04 -6.94 25.36
CA ILE A 426 -27.35 -7.61 25.38
C ILE A 426 -27.85 -7.87 26.83
N GLU A 427 -26.99 -7.75 27.84
CA GLU A 427 -27.32 -8.19 29.22
C GLU A 427 -28.03 -7.13 30.11
N ASN A 428 -28.33 -5.91 29.62
CA ASN A 428 -28.90 -4.83 30.46
C ASN A 428 -30.03 -4.00 29.81
N LEU A 429 -30.93 -4.60 29.04
CA LEU A 429 -32.04 -3.85 28.43
C LEU A 429 -33.39 -4.34 28.95
N SER A 430 -34.01 -3.51 29.78
CA SER A 430 -35.41 -3.60 30.20
C SER A 430 -36.34 -3.56 28.97
N GLU A 431 -37.55 -4.12 29.14
CA GLU A 431 -38.55 -4.41 28.10
C GLU A 431 -39.04 -3.20 27.26
N GLU A 432 -38.56 -1.98 27.51
CA GLU A 432 -38.97 -0.77 26.79
C GLU A 432 -38.10 -0.41 25.56
N GLN A 433 -37.00 -1.15 25.30
CA GLN A 433 -36.03 -0.84 24.22
C GLN A 433 -35.89 -1.95 23.16
N PHE A 434 -36.97 -2.67 22.85
CA PHE A 434 -36.96 -3.77 21.86
C PHE A 434 -36.54 -3.36 20.43
N ASP A 435 -36.73 -2.10 20.02
CA ASP A 435 -36.38 -1.65 18.66
C ASP A 435 -34.88 -1.38 18.44
N LYS A 436 -34.16 -0.87 19.45
CA LYS A 436 -32.71 -0.57 19.32
C LYS A 436 -31.84 -1.83 19.32
N GLY A 437 -32.34 -2.95 19.84
CA GLY A 437 -31.61 -4.23 19.89
C GLY A 437 -31.50 -4.94 18.53
N ARG A 438 -32.51 -4.83 17.67
CA ARG A 438 -32.57 -5.52 16.36
C ARG A 438 -31.66 -4.88 15.32
N SER A 439 -31.63 -3.54 15.29
CA SER A 439 -30.76 -2.78 14.38
C SER A 439 -29.27 -3.00 14.69
N ARG A 440 -28.89 -3.05 15.97
CA ARG A 440 -27.49 -3.27 16.40
C ARG A 440 -26.95 -4.64 15.97
N ARG A 441 -27.74 -5.71 16.10
CA ARG A 441 -27.33 -7.05 15.62
C ARG A 441 -27.10 -7.05 14.11
N THR A 442 -27.96 -6.33 13.37
CA THR A 442 -27.85 -6.16 11.93
C THR A 442 -26.57 -5.40 11.56
N TYR A 443 -26.28 -4.27 12.22
CA TYR A 443 -25.05 -3.49 12.01
C TYR A 443 -23.78 -4.30 12.27
N VAL A 444 -23.70 -5.04 13.38
CA VAL A 444 -22.54 -5.90 13.69
C VAL A 444 -22.35 -6.98 12.63
N SER A 445 -23.45 -7.54 12.11
CA SER A 445 -23.39 -8.57 11.06
C SER A 445 -22.89 -8.01 9.72
N ILE A 446 -23.35 -6.80 9.35
CA ILE A 446 -22.95 -6.11 8.11
C ILE A 446 -21.49 -5.68 8.21
N PHE A 447 -21.10 -5.03 9.32
CA PHE A 447 -19.73 -4.59 9.55
C PHE A 447 -18.74 -5.74 9.47
N ARG A 448 -19.06 -6.88 10.10
CA ARG A 448 -18.27 -8.10 9.98
C ARG A 448 -18.11 -8.55 8.52
N ARG A 449 -19.19 -8.57 7.73
CA ARG A 449 -19.13 -8.96 6.31
C ARG A 449 -18.26 -8.00 5.50
N VAL A 450 -18.41 -6.69 5.72
CA VAL A 450 -17.61 -5.66 5.05
C VAL A 450 -16.13 -5.80 5.39
N PHE A 451 -15.78 -5.94 6.68
CA PHE A 451 -14.38 -6.11 7.09
C PHE A 451 -13.75 -7.38 6.55
N ILE A 452 -14.49 -8.50 6.53
CA ILE A 452 -14.02 -9.74 5.93
C ILE A 452 -13.81 -9.56 4.43
N PHE A 453 -14.73 -8.89 3.73
CA PHE A 453 -14.60 -8.60 2.30
C PHE A 453 -13.37 -7.74 1.98
N VAL A 454 -13.16 -6.64 2.73
CA VAL A 454 -11.98 -5.78 2.58
C VAL A 454 -10.69 -6.54 2.89
N MET A 455 -10.69 -7.38 3.92
CA MET A 455 -9.55 -8.24 4.26
C MET A 455 -9.24 -9.26 3.15
N ILE A 456 -10.26 -9.80 2.48
CA ILE A 456 -10.07 -10.68 1.33
C ILE A 456 -9.42 -9.93 0.17
N LEU A 457 -9.94 -8.73 -0.17
CA LEU A 457 -9.35 -7.91 -1.23
C LEU A 457 -7.90 -7.52 -0.92
N GLY A 458 -7.64 -7.06 0.32
CA GLY A 458 -6.29 -6.73 0.77
C GLY A 458 -5.36 -7.95 0.82
N GLY A 459 -5.87 -9.11 1.22
CA GLY A 459 -5.12 -10.37 1.21
C GLY A 459 -4.77 -10.82 -0.20
N ILE A 460 -5.70 -10.72 -1.15
CA ILE A 460 -5.41 -10.97 -2.57
C ILE A 460 -4.33 -10.00 -3.06
N TRP A 461 -4.46 -8.71 -2.77
CA TRP A 461 -3.47 -7.70 -3.16
C TRP A 461 -2.06 -8.00 -2.61
N ILE A 462 -1.95 -8.24 -1.31
CA ILE A 462 -0.68 -8.57 -0.63
C ILE A 462 -0.14 -9.91 -1.15
N GLY A 463 -0.99 -10.90 -1.39
CA GLY A 463 -0.59 -12.18 -1.96
C GLY A 463 0.00 -12.05 -3.36
N LEU A 464 -0.59 -11.18 -4.20
CA LEU A 464 -0.09 -10.92 -5.56
C LEU A 464 1.16 -10.03 -5.59
N SER A 465 1.49 -9.27 -4.53
CA SER A 465 2.63 -8.33 -4.56
C SER A 465 3.97 -9.03 -4.83
N GLU A 466 4.17 -10.24 -4.34
CA GLU A 466 5.40 -11.02 -4.57
C GLU A 466 5.53 -11.49 -6.04
N PHE A 467 4.39 -11.68 -6.73
CA PHE A 467 4.35 -12.09 -8.13
C PHE A 467 4.56 -10.93 -9.12
N THR A 468 4.52 -9.69 -8.65
CA THR A 468 4.71 -8.51 -9.52
C THR A 468 6.13 -8.39 -10.07
N ASN A 469 7.10 -9.09 -9.46
CA ASN A 469 8.48 -9.22 -9.94
C ASN A 469 8.66 -10.28 -11.05
N ILE A 470 7.61 -11.03 -11.41
CA ILE A 470 7.64 -12.00 -12.50
C ILE A 470 7.24 -11.28 -13.79
N ASP A 471 8.20 -11.12 -14.70
CA ASP A 471 7.97 -10.49 -16.00
C ASP A 471 6.82 -11.16 -16.76
N GLY A 472 5.81 -10.38 -17.15
CA GLY A 472 4.66 -10.80 -17.97
C GLY A 472 3.35 -11.02 -17.21
N LEU A 473 3.31 -11.94 -16.22
CA LEU A 473 2.07 -12.31 -15.52
C LEU A 473 1.57 -11.23 -14.54
N GLY A 474 2.48 -10.53 -13.87
CA GLY A 474 2.12 -9.45 -12.94
C GLY A 474 1.39 -8.30 -13.63
N LYS A 475 1.81 -7.94 -14.85
CA LYS A 475 1.24 -6.81 -15.62
C LYS A 475 -0.18 -7.11 -16.10
N THR A 476 -0.46 -8.32 -16.60
CA THR A 476 -1.80 -8.70 -17.07
C THR A 476 -2.79 -8.82 -15.92
N LEU A 477 -2.37 -9.42 -14.79
CA LEU A 477 -3.19 -9.54 -13.59
C LEU A 477 -3.50 -8.15 -13.01
N LEU A 478 -2.51 -7.29 -12.86
CA LEU A 478 -2.70 -5.93 -12.35
C LEU A 478 -3.63 -5.11 -13.25
N THR A 479 -3.48 -5.22 -14.58
CA THR A 479 -4.36 -4.55 -15.54
C THR A 479 -5.81 -5.03 -15.39
N SER A 480 -6.03 -6.35 -15.30
CA SER A 480 -7.37 -6.92 -15.10
C SER A 480 -8.00 -6.52 -13.75
N ALA A 481 -7.20 -6.50 -12.68
CA ALA A 481 -7.62 -6.06 -11.36
C ALA A 481 -7.96 -4.56 -11.35
N GLY A 482 -7.23 -3.74 -12.11
CA GLY A 482 -7.52 -2.33 -12.31
C GLY A 482 -8.87 -2.09 -12.98
N ILE A 483 -9.16 -2.83 -14.06
CA ILE A 483 -10.45 -2.74 -14.76
C ILE A 483 -11.59 -3.19 -13.85
N ALA A 484 -11.45 -4.34 -13.16
CA ALA A 484 -12.44 -4.83 -12.22
C ALA A 484 -12.68 -3.85 -11.06
N GLY A 485 -11.59 -3.25 -10.54
CA GLY A 485 -11.64 -2.22 -9.51
C GLY A 485 -12.39 -0.97 -9.97
N ALA A 486 -12.16 -0.52 -11.21
CA ALA A 486 -12.88 0.63 -11.78
C ALA A 486 -14.38 0.37 -11.90
N VAL A 487 -14.79 -0.82 -12.37
CA VAL A 487 -16.21 -1.21 -12.47
C VAL A 487 -16.88 -1.22 -11.09
N ILE A 488 -16.22 -1.82 -10.09
CA ILE A 488 -16.72 -1.83 -8.71
C ILE A 488 -16.81 -0.40 -8.15
N GLY A 489 -15.82 0.45 -8.43
CA GLY A 489 -15.80 1.85 -8.03
C GLY A 489 -16.98 2.65 -8.60
N ILE A 490 -17.26 2.48 -9.89
CA ILE A 490 -18.41 3.11 -10.56
C ILE A 490 -19.73 2.62 -9.93
N ALA A 491 -19.86 1.32 -9.69
CA ALA A 491 -21.06 0.76 -9.04
C ALA A 491 -21.25 1.26 -7.60
N ALA A 492 -20.16 1.52 -6.87
CA ALA A 492 -20.19 2.02 -5.49
C ALA A 492 -20.41 3.54 -5.38
N GLN A 493 -20.32 4.29 -6.49
CA GLN A 493 -20.42 5.76 -6.51
C GLN A 493 -21.67 6.30 -5.79
N PRO A 494 -22.90 5.76 -5.95
CA PRO A 494 -24.09 6.32 -5.29
C PRO A 494 -24.03 6.22 -3.77
N ILE A 495 -23.47 5.12 -3.25
CA ILE A 495 -23.34 4.88 -1.80
C ILE A 495 -22.33 5.86 -1.21
N LEU A 496 -21.15 5.99 -1.84
CA LEU A 496 -20.12 6.94 -1.45
C LEU A 496 -20.63 8.38 -1.52
N GLY A 497 -21.39 8.72 -2.57
CA GLY A 497 -22.04 10.02 -2.72
C GLY A 497 -22.96 10.36 -1.55
N ASN A 498 -23.78 9.40 -1.09
CA ASN A 498 -24.63 9.60 0.09
C ASN A 498 -23.84 9.77 1.39
N ILE A 499 -22.72 9.06 1.58
CA ILE A 499 -21.88 9.22 2.78
C ILE A 499 -21.21 10.60 2.80
N ILE A 500 -20.64 11.02 1.67
CA ILE A 500 -20.03 12.35 1.55
C ILE A 500 -21.09 13.43 1.76
N ALA A 501 -22.28 13.25 1.19
CA ALA A 501 -23.39 14.16 1.39
C ALA A 501 -23.81 14.22 2.86
N GLY A 502 -23.97 13.08 3.53
CA GLY A 502 -24.30 13.05 4.96
C GLY A 502 -23.24 13.75 5.81
N MET A 503 -21.96 13.58 5.48
CA MET A 503 -20.88 14.32 6.15
C MET A 503 -20.98 15.83 5.89
N GLN A 504 -21.24 16.25 4.66
CA GLN A 504 -21.38 17.65 4.30
C GLN A 504 -22.60 18.30 4.96
N VAL A 505 -23.76 17.64 4.95
CA VAL A 505 -24.97 18.09 5.67
C VAL A 505 -24.68 18.19 7.16
N ALA A 506 -23.97 17.24 7.76
CA ALA A 506 -23.61 17.31 9.18
C ALA A 506 -22.67 18.49 9.52
N ILE A 507 -21.82 18.92 8.58
CA ILE A 507 -20.87 20.03 8.75
C ILE A 507 -21.55 21.38 8.50
N THR A 508 -22.25 21.51 7.37
CA THR A 508 -22.86 22.78 6.92
C THR A 508 -24.23 23.02 7.55
N GLN A 509 -24.88 21.95 8.03
CA GLN A 509 -26.17 21.95 8.72
C GLN A 509 -27.25 22.79 8.03
N PRO A 510 -27.50 22.63 6.71
CA PRO A 510 -28.60 23.33 6.03
C PRO A 510 -29.98 22.89 6.55
N VAL A 511 -30.03 21.71 7.17
CA VAL A 511 -31.19 21.14 7.84
C VAL A 511 -30.77 20.49 9.16
N ARG A 512 -31.64 20.54 10.16
CA ARG A 512 -31.43 19.97 11.50
C ARG A 512 -32.59 19.07 11.88
N ILE A 513 -32.34 18.20 12.87
CA ILE A 513 -33.39 17.37 13.46
C ILE A 513 -34.40 18.29 14.15
N GLY A 514 -35.69 18.15 13.80
CA GLY A 514 -36.78 19.00 14.26
C GLY A 514 -37.16 20.13 13.31
N ASP A 515 -36.37 20.41 12.26
CA ASP A 515 -36.72 21.46 11.29
C ASP A 515 -37.95 21.05 10.47
N THR A 516 -38.78 22.04 10.15
CA THR A 516 -39.89 21.89 9.20
C THR A 516 -39.40 22.28 7.81
N VAL A 517 -39.54 21.36 6.87
CA VAL A 517 -39.05 21.51 5.51
C VAL A 517 -40.15 21.17 4.50
N MET A 518 -40.11 21.83 3.34
CA MET A 518 -40.89 21.42 2.18
C MET A 518 -39.94 20.82 1.14
N MET A 519 -40.19 19.55 0.81
CA MET A 519 -39.36 18.77 -0.10
C MET A 519 -40.25 17.99 -1.06
N GLU A 520 -39.98 18.10 -2.37
CA GLU A 520 -40.80 17.49 -3.43
C GLU A 520 -42.31 17.86 -3.35
N GLY A 521 -42.62 19.04 -2.80
CA GLY A 521 -44.01 19.50 -2.59
C GLY A 521 -44.72 18.89 -1.38
N GLU A 522 -44.04 18.07 -0.59
CA GLU A 522 -44.56 17.47 0.64
C GLU A 522 -44.08 18.23 1.86
N TRP A 523 -45.01 18.50 2.79
CA TRP A 523 -44.69 19.16 4.05
C TRP A 523 -44.22 18.16 5.09
N CYS A 524 -42.99 18.34 5.57
CA CYS A 524 -42.30 17.33 6.37
C CYS A 524 -41.55 17.93 7.56
N THR A 525 -41.37 17.14 8.61
CA THR A 525 -40.48 17.43 9.73
C THR A 525 -39.36 16.41 9.79
N ILE A 526 -38.13 16.85 10.07
CA ILE A 526 -36.97 15.95 10.13
C ILE A 526 -36.94 15.22 11.48
N GLU A 527 -37.15 13.89 11.47
CA GLU A 527 -37.10 13.05 12.68
C GLU A 527 -35.69 12.57 13.00
N ASP A 528 -34.93 12.14 11.98
CA ASP A 528 -33.59 11.59 12.16
C ASP A 528 -32.68 11.92 10.97
N LEU A 529 -31.39 12.16 11.26
CA LEU A 529 -30.35 12.40 10.28
C LEU A 529 -29.28 11.32 10.40
N GLY A 530 -29.34 10.34 9.50
CA GLY A 530 -28.34 9.28 9.39
C GLY A 530 -27.15 9.68 8.53
N TYR A 531 -26.21 8.74 8.35
CA TYR A 531 -25.02 8.96 7.51
C TYR A 531 -25.30 8.92 6.01
N THR A 532 -26.34 8.20 5.58
CA THR A 532 -26.64 7.95 4.16
C THR A 532 -28.07 8.29 3.78
N TYR A 533 -28.97 8.43 4.75
CA TYR A 533 -30.37 8.81 4.57
C TYR A 533 -30.84 9.67 5.75
N ALA A 534 -31.86 10.49 5.53
CA ALA A 534 -32.68 11.12 6.56
C ALA A 534 -34.02 10.40 6.66
N VAL A 535 -34.65 10.53 7.82
CA VAL A 535 -36.04 10.16 8.04
C VAL A 535 -36.85 11.42 8.22
N LEU A 536 -37.79 11.66 7.32
CA LEU A 536 -38.71 12.79 7.37
C LEU A 536 -40.10 12.26 7.71
N LYS A 537 -40.80 12.91 8.64
CA LYS A 537 -42.21 12.65 8.96
C LYS A 537 -43.07 13.59 8.14
N THR A 538 -43.91 13.05 7.28
CA THR A 538 -44.95 13.82 6.58
C THR A 538 -46.08 14.18 7.53
N TRP A 539 -46.91 15.14 7.13
CA TRP A 539 -48.11 15.53 7.88
C TRP A 539 -49.07 14.37 8.17
N ASP A 540 -49.15 13.37 7.27
CA ASP A 540 -49.95 12.15 7.44
C ASP A 540 -49.23 11.02 8.19
N GLU A 541 -48.19 11.35 8.95
CA GLU A 541 -47.39 10.47 9.81
C GLU A 541 -46.59 9.35 9.12
N ARG A 542 -46.42 9.43 7.79
CA ARG A 542 -45.53 8.52 7.06
C ARG A 542 -44.08 8.94 7.25
N ARG A 543 -43.16 7.97 7.19
CA ARG A 543 -41.71 8.20 7.27
C ARG A 543 -41.11 8.07 5.89
N LEU A 544 -40.69 9.18 5.30
CA LEU A 544 -39.95 9.21 4.05
C LEU A 544 -38.46 8.99 4.34
N ILE A 545 -37.87 8.00 3.67
CA ILE A 545 -36.44 7.69 3.76
C ILE A 545 -35.76 8.36 2.57
N VAL A 546 -35.15 9.51 2.81
CA VAL A 546 -34.56 10.34 1.76
C VAL A 546 -33.04 10.18 1.75
N PRO A 547 -32.40 9.78 0.64
CA PRO A 547 -30.95 9.69 0.58
C PRO A 547 -30.29 11.05 0.81
N MET A 548 -29.19 11.07 1.57
CA MET A 548 -28.48 12.31 1.94
C MET A 548 -28.07 13.17 0.75
N ARG A 549 -27.79 12.55 -0.41
CA ARG A 549 -27.43 13.27 -1.63
C ARG A 549 -28.51 14.29 -2.06
N HIS A 550 -29.79 13.98 -1.86
CA HIS A 550 -30.89 14.86 -2.27
C HIS A 550 -30.85 16.22 -1.58
N PHE A 551 -30.47 16.27 -0.30
CA PHE A 551 -30.34 17.52 0.47
C PHE A 551 -29.25 18.48 -0.04
N ILE A 552 -28.39 18.02 -0.94
CA ILE A 552 -27.31 18.82 -1.52
C ILE A 552 -27.54 19.08 -3.01
N THR A 553 -28.19 18.14 -3.71
CA THR A 553 -28.42 18.25 -5.16
C THR A 553 -29.73 18.94 -5.51
N GLU A 554 -30.72 18.90 -4.62
CA GLU A 554 -32.07 19.43 -4.85
C GLU A 554 -32.33 20.66 -3.98
N ILE A 555 -33.30 21.48 -4.39
CA ILE A 555 -33.74 22.63 -3.61
C ILE A 555 -34.56 22.12 -2.43
N VAL A 556 -34.16 22.50 -1.22
CA VAL A 556 -34.89 22.21 0.01
C VAL A 556 -35.30 23.54 0.63
N GLU A 557 -36.60 23.74 0.81
CA GLU A 557 -37.13 24.91 1.51
C GLU A 557 -37.18 24.59 3.01
N ASN A 558 -36.30 25.22 3.79
CA ASN A 558 -36.30 25.07 5.25
C ASN A 558 -37.04 26.25 5.88
N TRP A 559 -38.20 25.98 6.46
CA TRP A 559 -39.09 26.98 7.06
C TRP A 559 -38.78 27.23 8.54
N SER A 560 -37.73 26.61 9.09
CA SER A 560 -37.41 26.74 10.53
C SER A 560 -35.90 26.85 10.81
N HIS A 561 -35.06 27.08 9.80
CA HIS A 561 -33.60 27.04 9.94
C HIS A 561 -33.04 28.15 10.85
N THR A 562 -33.40 29.40 10.55
CA THR A 562 -32.87 30.59 11.23
C THR A 562 -33.91 31.15 12.20
N GLU A 563 -35.14 31.25 11.73
CA GLU A 563 -36.29 31.71 12.47
C GLU A 563 -37.50 30.86 12.03
N SER A 564 -38.40 30.57 12.96
CA SER A 564 -39.64 29.85 12.68
C SER A 564 -40.78 30.78 12.28
N HIS A 565 -40.56 32.10 12.40
CA HIS A 565 -41.48 33.14 11.96
C HIS A 565 -41.80 32.97 10.48
N GLN A 566 -43.08 32.79 10.17
CA GLN A 566 -43.54 32.50 8.81
C GLN A 566 -44.69 33.42 8.43
N ILE A 567 -44.53 34.09 7.28
CA ILE A 567 -45.60 34.87 6.66
C ILE A 567 -46.47 33.94 5.81
N SER A 568 -47.76 33.85 6.15
CA SER A 568 -48.79 33.18 5.36
C SER A 568 -49.65 34.19 4.59
N VAL A 569 -50.29 33.72 3.52
CA VAL A 569 -51.00 34.59 2.57
C VAL A 569 -52.37 34.02 2.25
N ILE A 570 -53.40 34.83 2.45
CA ILE A 570 -54.78 34.54 2.05
C ILE A 570 -55.10 35.35 0.80
N TYR A 571 -55.72 34.69 -0.19
CA TYR A 571 -56.28 35.36 -1.35
C TYR A 571 -57.81 35.42 -1.24
N LEU A 572 -58.35 36.63 -1.30
CA LEU A 572 -59.80 36.87 -1.35
C LEU A 572 -60.17 37.43 -2.73
N TYR A 573 -61.33 37.03 -3.23
CA TYR A 573 -61.88 37.48 -4.51
C TYR A 573 -63.22 38.15 -4.25
N VAL A 574 -63.34 39.42 -4.64
CA VAL A 574 -64.54 40.24 -4.42
C VAL A 574 -64.92 40.98 -5.70
N ASP A 575 -66.16 41.42 -5.80
CA ASP A 575 -66.65 42.23 -6.92
C ASP A 575 -66.26 43.71 -6.76
N TYR A 576 -66.32 44.49 -7.83
CA TYR A 576 -66.03 45.93 -7.90
C TYR A 576 -66.88 46.81 -6.97
N GLY A 577 -68.06 46.34 -6.57
CA GLY A 577 -68.92 47.04 -5.61
C GLY A 577 -68.51 46.86 -4.15
N ALA A 578 -67.57 45.95 -3.86
CA ALA A 578 -67.16 45.63 -2.51
C ALA A 578 -66.46 46.82 -1.84
N ASN A 579 -66.78 47.06 -0.56
CA ASN A 579 -66.09 48.07 0.23
C ASN A 579 -64.76 47.50 0.73
N ILE A 580 -63.69 47.74 -0.04
CA ILE A 580 -62.33 47.23 0.22
C ILE A 580 -61.78 47.74 1.55
N GLU A 581 -62.07 48.98 1.96
CA GLU A 581 -61.59 49.52 3.24
C GLU A 581 -62.24 48.80 4.42
N ALA A 582 -63.54 48.52 4.35
CA ALA A 582 -64.22 47.75 5.39
C ALA A 582 -63.67 46.31 5.48
N ILE A 583 -63.38 45.67 4.34
CA ILE A 583 -62.74 44.35 4.29
C ILE A 583 -61.34 44.40 4.90
N ARG A 584 -60.55 45.43 4.61
CA ARG A 584 -59.20 45.63 5.16
C ARG A 584 -59.23 45.74 6.67
N GLN A 585 -60.08 46.61 7.20
CA GLN A 585 -60.19 46.84 8.64
C GLN A 585 -60.63 45.56 9.35
N LYS A 586 -61.61 44.84 8.79
CA LYS A 586 -62.07 43.60 9.39
C LYS A 586 -60.99 42.52 9.37
N TYR A 587 -60.26 42.37 8.26
CA TYR A 587 -59.14 41.44 8.18
C TYR A 587 -58.09 41.74 9.26
N ILE A 588 -57.66 43.00 9.40
CA ILE A 588 -56.68 43.42 10.40
C ILE A 588 -57.18 43.15 11.83
N GLU A 589 -58.46 43.42 12.10
CA GLU A 589 -59.10 43.14 13.38
C GLU A 589 -59.05 41.64 13.72
N LEU A 590 -59.46 40.77 12.77
CA LEU A 590 -59.50 39.32 12.99
C LEU A 590 -58.11 38.71 13.20
N VAL A 591 -57.10 39.16 12.45
CA VAL A 591 -55.73 38.68 12.65
C VAL A 591 -55.20 39.11 14.03
N LYS A 592 -55.46 40.36 14.44
CA LYS A 592 -54.99 40.87 15.74
C LYS A 592 -55.73 40.26 16.94
N ASP A 593 -56.91 39.67 16.74
CA ASP A 593 -57.70 38.99 17.78
C ASP A 593 -57.31 37.51 17.95
N SER A 594 -56.70 36.87 16.95
CA SER A 594 -56.30 35.46 17.03
C SER A 594 -55.10 35.25 17.96
N GLU A 595 -55.16 34.20 18.78
CA GLU A 595 -54.06 33.77 19.66
C GLU A 595 -52.82 33.27 18.89
N LEU A 596 -52.97 32.97 17.60
CA LEU A 596 -51.90 32.47 16.74
C LEU A 596 -51.04 33.58 16.12
N TRP A 597 -51.45 34.85 16.24
CA TRP A 597 -50.66 35.98 15.73
C TRP A 597 -49.53 36.33 16.70
N ASP A 598 -48.30 36.42 16.18
CA ASP A 598 -47.09 36.62 16.98
C ASP A 598 -46.82 38.07 17.39
N SER A 599 -47.67 39.01 16.96
CA SER A 599 -47.51 40.45 17.19
C SER A 599 -46.25 41.10 16.61
N ASP A 600 -45.39 40.35 15.91
CA ASP A 600 -44.12 40.84 15.38
C ASP A 600 -44.29 41.46 13.99
N THR A 601 -45.11 40.84 13.13
CA THR A 601 -45.42 41.36 11.78
C THR A 601 -46.85 41.86 11.72
N GLU A 602 -47.03 43.13 11.31
CA GLU A 602 -48.36 43.71 11.13
C GLU A 602 -49.11 43.04 9.96
N PRO A 603 -50.41 42.72 10.12
CA PRO A 603 -51.21 42.19 9.04
C PRO A 603 -51.48 43.28 7.99
N GLU A 604 -51.26 42.94 6.72
CA GLU A 604 -51.43 43.86 5.60
C GLU A 604 -52.36 43.28 4.54
N MET A 605 -53.16 44.13 3.90
CA MET A 605 -54.02 43.73 2.78
C MET A 605 -53.87 44.67 1.59
N TYR A 606 -53.44 44.09 0.47
CA TYR A 606 -53.23 44.79 -0.79
C TYR A 606 -54.20 44.30 -1.87
N THR A 607 -54.67 45.23 -2.69
CA THR A 607 -55.32 44.88 -3.96
C THR A 607 -54.23 44.56 -4.97
N VAL A 608 -54.08 43.29 -5.32
CA VAL A 608 -52.95 42.82 -6.16
C VAL A 608 -53.30 42.67 -7.63
N SER A 609 -54.57 42.44 -7.95
CA SER A 609 -55.02 42.33 -9.34
C SER A 609 -56.50 42.69 -9.46
N VAL A 610 -56.86 43.23 -10.61
CA VAL A 610 -58.24 43.55 -10.99
C VAL A 610 -58.48 42.93 -12.37
N THR A 611 -59.45 42.05 -12.47
CA THR A 611 -59.91 41.37 -13.70
C THR A 611 -61.27 41.92 -14.09
N GLU A 612 -61.76 41.65 -15.31
CA GLU A 612 -63.05 42.15 -15.82
C GLU A 612 -64.25 41.89 -14.90
N THR A 613 -64.18 40.87 -14.03
CA THR A 613 -65.27 40.46 -13.14
C THR A 613 -64.92 40.46 -11.66
N THR A 614 -63.63 40.42 -11.29
CA THR A 614 -63.22 40.25 -9.88
C THR A 614 -61.98 41.05 -9.51
N ILE A 615 -61.95 41.51 -8.27
CA ILE A 615 -60.80 42.10 -7.59
C ILE A 615 -60.15 41.02 -6.73
N LYS A 616 -58.85 40.81 -6.91
CA LYS A 616 -58.02 39.91 -6.11
C LYS A 616 -57.31 40.69 -5.01
N LEU A 617 -57.63 40.36 -3.77
CA LEU A 617 -57.00 40.90 -2.57
C LEU A 617 -55.98 39.86 -2.05
N ARG A 618 -54.79 40.33 -1.67
CA ARG A 618 -53.75 39.56 -1.00
C ARG A 618 -53.67 40.03 0.44
N CYS A 619 -54.04 39.18 1.37
CA CYS A 619 -53.94 39.40 2.79
C CYS A 619 -52.70 38.66 3.31
N SER A 620 -51.77 39.38 3.93
CA SER A 620 -50.51 38.87 4.47
C SER A 620 -50.56 38.92 5.99
N GLN A 621 -50.22 37.83 6.65
CA GLN A 621 -50.19 37.68 8.11
C GLN A 621 -49.02 36.80 8.49
N ALA A 622 -48.60 36.81 9.74
CA ALA A 622 -47.50 35.98 10.20
C ALA A 622 -47.78 35.36 11.56
N SER A 623 -47.00 34.34 11.88
CA SER A 623 -47.06 33.62 13.14
C SER A 623 -45.67 33.08 13.50
N ASP A 624 -45.54 32.62 14.74
CA ASP A 624 -44.29 32.18 15.38
C ASP A 624 -43.70 30.88 14.82
N SER A 625 -44.53 30.08 14.13
CA SER A 625 -44.14 28.81 13.53
C SER A 625 -44.88 28.56 12.22
N PRO A 626 -44.32 27.76 11.30
CA PRO A 626 -44.99 27.50 10.02
C PRO A 626 -46.34 26.78 10.17
N LEU A 627 -46.48 25.95 11.21
CA LEU A 627 -47.75 25.30 11.51
C LEU A 627 -48.79 26.32 12.00
N ASN A 628 -48.44 27.17 12.95
CA ASN A 628 -49.37 28.19 13.45
C ASN A 628 -49.71 29.22 12.38
N ALA A 629 -48.77 29.57 11.49
CA ALA A 629 -49.02 30.44 10.35
C ALA A 629 -50.07 29.88 9.40
N TRP A 630 -50.02 28.56 9.15
CA TRP A 630 -51.03 27.86 8.35
C TRP A 630 -52.37 27.73 9.07
N LEU A 631 -52.37 27.46 10.38
CA LEU A 631 -53.60 27.42 11.18
C LEU A 631 -54.30 28.79 11.22
N LEU A 632 -53.54 29.87 11.43
CA LEU A 632 -54.01 31.25 11.36
C LEU A 632 -54.55 31.58 9.96
N GLU A 633 -53.91 31.07 8.91
CA GLU A 633 -54.38 31.21 7.52
C GLU A 633 -55.76 30.56 7.32
N CYS A 634 -55.97 29.35 7.84
CA CYS A 634 -57.25 28.68 7.79
C CYS A 634 -58.32 29.39 8.65
N GLU A 635 -57.99 29.73 9.89
CA GLU A 635 -58.89 30.41 10.82
C GLU A 635 -59.40 31.74 10.24
N VAL A 636 -58.48 32.62 9.86
CA VAL A 636 -58.82 33.95 9.33
C VAL A 636 -59.56 33.83 8.00
N ARG A 637 -59.23 32.84 7.16
CA ARG A 637 -59.97 32.60 5.90
C ARG A 637 -61.43 32.25 6.18
N GLU A 638 -61.71 31.36 7.12
CA GLU A 638 -63.09 30.96 7.47
C GLU A 638 -63.88 32.14 8.06
N GLN A 639 -63.25 32.93 8.93
CA GLN A 639 -63.86 34.12 9.52
C GLN A 639 -64.12 35.21 8.47
N MET A 640 -63.18 35.45 7.55
CA MET A 640 -63.34 36.39 6.44
C MET A 640 -64.45 35.96 5.48
N LEU A 641 -64.56 34.66 5.17
CA LEU A 641 -65.67 34.14 4.37
C LEU A 641 -67.01 34.38 5.05
N SER A 642 -67.08 34.18 6.36
CA SER A 642 -68.29 34.43 7.16
C SER A 642 -68.68 35.91 7.14
N TYR A 643 -67.71 36.81 7.31
CA TYR A 643 -67.91 38.25 7.23
C TYR A 643 -68.37 38.71 5.83
N LEU A 644 -67.72 38.23 4.78
CA LEU A 644 -68.10 38.57 3.40
C LEU A 644 -69.53 38.10 3.10
N TYR A 645 -69.93 36.94 3.63
CA TYR A 645 -71.30 36.44 3.47
C TYR A 645 -72.35 37.23 4.27
N SER A 646 -72.02 37.75 5.45
CA SER A 646 -72.98 38.49 6.29
C SER A 646 -73.12 39.96 5.90
N GLU A 647 -72.01 40.65 5.63
CA GLU A 647 -71.98 42.11 5.46
C GLU A 647 -71.85 42.55 3.99
N GLN A 648 -71.25 41.72 3.11
CA GLN A 648 -70.96 42.08 1.71
C GLN A 648 -71.43 41.04 0.69
N LYS A 649 -72.52 40.33 1.01
CA LYS A 649 -73.06 39.23 0.20
C LYS A 649 -73.31 39.62 -1.26
N ASP A 650 -73.83 40.83 -1.48
CA ASP A 650 -74.18 41.34 -2.81
C ASP A 650 -72.96 41.58 -3.71
N TYR A 651 -71.75 41.57 -3.14
CA TYR A 651 -70.48 41.84 -3.83
C TYR A 651 -69.56 40.62 -3.86
N LEU A 652 -70.10 39.43 -3.63
CA LEU A 652 -69.40 38.19 -3.92
C LEU A 652 -69.30 38.00 -5.45
N PRO A 653 -68.22 37.38 -5.95
CA PRO A 653 -68.06 37.12 -7.38
C PRO A 653 -69.29 36.42 -7.98
N ALA A 654 -69.95 37.08 -8.92
CA ALA A 654 -71.13 36.57 -9.61
C ALA A 654 -71.06 36.88 -11.11
N GLU A 655 -71.64 36.01 -11.93
CA GLU A 655 -71.79 36.29 -13.35
C GLU A 655 -72.87 37.34 -13.57
N ARG A 656 -72.51 38.44 -14.24
CA ARG A 656 -73.44 39.54 -14.56
C ARG A 656 -73.95 39.39 -15.99
N PHE A 657 -75.25 39.23 -16.15
CA PHE A 657 -75.90 39.22 -17.47
C PHE A 657 -76.65 40.53 -17.71
N ILE A 658 -76.33 41.22 -18.81
CA ILE A 658 -77.10 42.38 -19.26
C ILE A 658 -78.24 41.86 -20.15
N VAL A 659 -79.46 41.82 -19.62
CA VAL A 659 -80.65 41.54 -20.42
C VAL A 659 -81.03 42.81 -21.17
N LYS A 660 -80.76 42.86 -22.48
CA LYS A 660 -81.27 43.92 -23.35
C LYS A 660 -82.76 43.68 -23.59
N THR A 661 -83.63 44.50 -22.98
CA THR A 661 -85.05 44.53 -23.34
C THR A 661 -85.19 45.33 -24.64
N GLU A 662 -85.56 44.66 -25.74
CA GLU A 662 -85.91 45.35 -27.00
C GLU A 662 -87.17 46.18 -26.75
N THR A 663 -87.04 47.52 -26.78
CA THR A 663 -88.16 48.48 -26.79
C THR A 663 -88.65 48.74 -28.20
#